data_AF-A0A1Q5XAF0-F1
#
_entry.id   AF-A0A1Q5XAF0-F1
#
_cell.length_a   1.000
_cell.length_b   1.000
_cell.length_c   1.000
_cell.angle_alpha   90.00
_cell.angle_beta   90.00
_cell.angle_gamma   90.00
#
_symmetry.space_group_name_H-M   'P 1'
#
loop_
_entity.id
_entity.type
_entity.pdbx_description
1 polymer ?
#
loop_
_entity_poly.entity_id
_entity_poly.type
_entity_poly.pdbx_seq_one_letter_code
_entity_poly.pdbx_strand_id
1 'polypeptide(L)'
;MYNTLNEALRSEAARGERGITFISGEFESVFCSYPELYESAMGTLHHLRMKGIGAGDEVILQLDNNREFLIVFWACLLGGIIPVPLSVGNNEEHLAKVVRIAAVLNNPFIVSDPQHFEKLGDWASRFENAVDRQLSIGDLMKQPEEKISGENGAVLPGDIAFIQFSSGTTGDPKGVVLTHSNLLANIRALKERIGAGDEDAFLSWMPLTHDLGMIMFHLLPLFCGTSQYLMPTWLFIRRPILWMQKADQVGATILASPNFGLKYFLTAYHKAASKRDFAWDLTRIHAIVNGAEPIDVGVCEQFLEELSPYGLERKAIKMGYGMAEACVGVCIQEQDESFRTYYVRRDFLRVGDSAVFLPGDGQGDTLALAGTGTPIQDCRVRICDDLDHPLPEGTVGHIQIAGDNVTSGYYNNAEATEKLFTSDGWARTGDLGFLVEGRLTVTGRTKDIIFINGSNYFPHDIERIAEECADLKVKRMVACGIYNERTGTEEAALFVQFRDKPEEFLTVSEQIRRHLNRVLGLQISVILPVHKLYQTTSGKLQRYKYAAKYKEGTYREIESELARLQRDQEVAAALTRRKPDGEIEQALFRVWSDLLGRERFDLEDSFFELGGTSMLVVQLFERIEELYPGVITLTDIFGSPSVTLLSRLISGSHEPKQTRFHMETVHLSPQYFQAAENGAENQYRMNLSGTDRNRLRSLCLNRRVAEEAVYLALLANTLYEICTESKVVVHTMMDGPGWVIPFCVDFAAIDTIEELLDLANVKKNPGEALLYHIGDIGKEVARPKEGQALCYLGRKEWRPQQGGLPDHFDMMLEWEEAPGTAVFTFGYNAARMNGPRMRELFLSFADALESLLSLDIMAAETAPQ
;
A
#
# COMPACT_ATOMS: atom_id res chain seq x y z
N MET A 1 -35.64 -4.66 -20.68
CA MET A 1 -34.75 -4.07 -19.67
C MET A 1 -35.56 -3.94 -18.39
N TYR A 2 -35.09 -4.50 -17.27
CA TYR A 2 -35.85 -4.51 -16.01
C TYR A 2 -35.82 -3.13 -15.34
N ASN A 3 -36.95 -2.69 -14.78
CA ASN A 3 -37.09 -1.44 -14.03
C ASN A 3 -37.01 -1.65 -12.51
N THR A 4 -37.25 -2.88 -12.05
CA THR A 4 -37.08 -3.28 -10.64
C THR A 4 -36.39 -4.64 -10.55
N LEU A 5 -35.83 -4.96 -9.37
CA LEU A 5 -35.28 -6.30 -9.10
C LEU A 5 -36.39 -7.36 -9.11
N ASN A 6 -37.61 -6.99 -8.74
CA ASN A 6 -38.78 -7.87 -8.77
C ASN A 6 -39.13 -8.33 -10.19
N GLU A 7 -39.01 -7.44 -11.18
CA GLU A 7 -39.18 -7.79 -12.59
C GLU A 7 -38.10 -8.77 -13.06
N ALA A 8 -36.85 -8.58 -12.61
CA ALA A 8 -35.76 -9.50 -12.93
C ALA A 8 -36.04 -10.91 -12.40
N LEU A 9 -36.37 -11.05 -11.10
CA LEU A 9 -36.71 -12.37 -10.53
C LEU A 9 -37.90 -13.01 -11.23
N ARG A 10 -38.99 -12.27 -11.48
CA ARG A 10 -40.18 -12.81 -12.18
C ARG A 10 -39.85 -13.30 -13.59
N SER A 11 -39.00 -12.56 -14.30
CA SER A 11 -38.54 -12.93 -15.64
C SER A 11 -37.74 -14.24 -15.60
N GLU A 12 -36.76 -14.36 -14.71
CA GLU A 12 -35.94 -15.58 -14.61
C GLU A 12 -36.74 -16.78 -14.08
N ALA A 13 -37.68 -16.56 -13.16
CA ALA A 13 -38.60 -17.59 -12.69
C ALA A 13 -39.51 -18.14 -13.81
N ALA A 14 -39.78 -17.36 -14.86
CA ALA A 14 -40.55 -17.82 -16.02
C ALA A 14 -39.70 -18.62 -17.04
N ARG A 15 -38.37 -18.51 -17.00
CA ARG A 15 -37.44 -19.14 -17.97
C ARG A 15 -36.99 -20.55 -17.56
N GLY A 16 -36.98 -20.87 -16.27
CA GLY A 16 -37.17 -22.25 -15.79
C GLY A 16 -35.97 -23.19 -15.60
N GLU A 17 -34.74 -22.85 -16.04
CA GLU A 17 -33.66 -23.86 -16.09
C GLU A 17 -32.42 -23.56 -15.23
N ARG A 18 -32.26 -22.32 -14.75
CA ARG A 18 -31.08 -21.88 -13.98
C ARG A 18 -31.44 -21.54 -12.54
N GLY A 19 -30.42 -21.40 -11.70
CA GLY A 19 -30.62 -21.11 -10.28
C GLY A 19 -29.35 -21.08 -9.47
N ILE A 20 -29.50 -21.43 -8.19
CA ILE A 20 -28.50 -21.25 -7.15
C ILE A 20 -28.16 -22.61 -6.55
N THR A 21 -26.89 -22.96 -6.57
CA THR A 21 -26.32 -24.11 -5.87
C THR A 21 -25.69 -23.65 -4.57
N PHE A 22 -26.29 -24.03 -3.44
CA PHE A 22 -25.77 -23.77 -2.11
C PHE A 22 -24.82 -24.89 -1.70
N ILE A 23 -23.53 -24.58 -1.54
CA ILE A 23 -22.48 -25.56 -1.23
C ILE A 23 -22.31 -25.62 0.30
N SER A 24 -22.59 -26.76 0.92
CA SER A 24 -22.39 -26.98 2.37
C SER A 24 -21.16 -27.82 2.70
N GLY A 25 -20.58 -28.48 1.69
CA GLY A 25 -19.38 -29.29 1.83
C GLY A 25 -18.77 -29.66 0.49
N GLU A 26 -17.79 -30.56 0.52
CA GLU A 26 -17.09 -31.02 -0.69
C GLU A 26 -18.01 -31.80 -1.63
N PHE A 27 -18.85 -32.67 -1.07
CA PHE A 27 -19.81 -33.51 -1.79
C PHE A 27 -21.26 -33.14 -1.50
N GLU A 28 -21.48 -32.06 -0.74
CA GLU A 28 -22.79 -31.65 -0.27
C GLU A 28 -23.16 -30.29 -0.84
N SER A 29 -24.26 -30.27 -1.60
CA SER A 29 -24.85 -29.04 -2.12
C SER A 29 -26.34 -29.22 -2.36
N VAL A 30 -27.08 -28.11 -2.31
CA VAL A 30 -28.52 -28.06 -2.61
C VAL A 30 -28.75 -27.09 -3.76
N PHE A 31 -29.39 -27.54 -4.82
CA PHE A 31 -29.83 -26.69 -5.92
C PHE A 31 -31.20 -26.09 -5.62
N CYS A 32 -31.38 -24.83 -6.00
CA CYS A 32 -32.64 -24.10 -5.92
C CYS A 32 -32.77 -23.28 -7.21
N SER A 33 -33.68 -23.70 -8.08
CA SER A 33 -33.97 -23.00 -9.32
C SER A 33 -34.58 -21.61 -9.05
N TYR A 34 -34.50 -20.69 -10.02
CA TYR A 34 -35.19 -19.39 -9.90
C TYR A 34 -36.72 -19.50 -9.76
N PRO A 35 -37.42 -20.43 -10.44
CA PRO A 35 -38.82 -20.72 -10.15
C PRO A 35 -39.06 -21.13 -8.68
N GLU A 36 -38.28 -22.08 -8.16
CA GLU A 36 -38.42 -22.53 -6.76
C GLU A 36 -38.11 -21.40 -5.77
N LEU A 37 -37.13 -20.54 -6.07
CA LEU A 37 -36.83 -19.35 -5.26
C LEU A 37 -38.03 -18.40 -5.24
N TYR A 38 -38.61 -18.10 -6.41
CA TYR A 38 -39.78 -17.22 -6.52
C TYR A 38 -41.00 -17.79 -5.79
N GLU A 39 -41.31 -19.07 -5.98
CA GLU A 39 -42.43 -19.73 -5.29
C GLU A 39 -42.22 -19.75 -3.77
N SER A 40 -41.01 -20.09 -3.31
CA SER A 40 -40.67 -20.08 -1.89
C SER A 40 -40.77 -18.67 -1.29
N ALA A 41 -40.27 -17.65 -2.00
CA ALA A 41 -40.34 -16.26 -1.58
C ALA A 41 -41.79 -15.75 -1.52
N MET A 42 -42.64 -16.13 -2.47
CA MET A 42 -44.08 -15.82 -2.42
C MET A 42 -44.77 -16.52 -1.24
N GLY A 43 -44.39 -17.78 -0.96
CA GLY A 43 -44.77 -18.54 0.23
C GLY A 43 -44.45 -17.80 1.53
N THR A 44 -43.19 -17.41 1.67
CA THR A 44 -42.71 -16.65 2.82
C THR A 44 -43.37 -15.27 2.92
N LEU A 45 -43.60 -14.57 1.81
CA LEU A 45 -44.31 -13.28 1.79
C LEU A 45 -45.74 -13.41 2.31
N HIS A 46 -46.44 -14.50 1.98
CA HIS A 46 -47.76 -14.77 2.54
C HIS A 46 -47.71 -14.87 4.08
N HIS A 47 -46.75 -15.62 4.63
CA HIS A 47 -46.59 -15.74 6.08
C HIS A 47 -46.18 -14.43 6.75
N LEU A 48 -45.29 -13.63 6.13
CA LEU A 48 -44.95 -12.30 6.60
C LEU A 48 -46.22 -11.41 6.71
N ARG A 49 -47.10 -11.44 5.70
CA ARG A 49 -48.38 -10.72 5.73
C ARG A 49 -49.34 -11.21 6.80
N MET A 50 -49.41 -12.53 7.02
CA MET A 50 -50.21 -13.11 8.12
C MET A 50 -49.72 -12.67 9.51
N LYS A 51 -48.45 -12.29 9.62
CA LYS A 51 -47.86 -11.68 10.83
C LYS A 51 -48.02 -10.15 10.88
N GLY A 52 -48.71 -9.56 9.90
CA GLY A 52 -48.96 -8.12 9.82
C GLY A 52 -47.80 -7.31 9.24
N ILE A 53 -46.88 -7.94 8.50
CA ILE A 53 -45.75 -7.28 7.83
C ILE A 53 -46.14 -6.92 6.39
N GLY A 54 -46.02 -5.65 6.03
CA GLY A 54 -46.41 -5.11 4.74
C GLY A 54 -45.41 -4.12 4.14
N ALA A 55 -45.78 -3.54 2.99
CA ALA A 55 -44.91 -2.62 2.27
C ALA A 55 -44.47 -1.43 3.16
N GLY A 56 -43.18 -1.11 3.12
CA GLY A 56 -42.55 -0.06 3.94
C GLY A 56 -42.08 -0.52 5.33
N ASP A 57 -42.52 -1.67 5.83
CA ASP A 57 -41.98 -2.22 7.08
C ASP A 57 -40.52 -2.65 6.91
N GLU A 58 -39.71 -2.49 7.96
CA GLU A 58 -38.32 -2.94 7.97
C GLU A 58 -38.21 -4.36 8.56
N VAL A 59 -37.41 -5.22 7.92
CA VAL A 59 -37.14 -6.59 8.40
C VAL A 59 -35.64 -6.83 8.50
N ILE A 60 -35.12 -6.91 9.72
CA ILE A 60 -33.74 -7.31 9.99
C ILE A 60 -33.59 -8.82 9.75
N LEU A 61 -32.62 -9.18 8.91
CA LEU A 61 -32.29 -10.57 8.60
C LEU A 61 -31.10 -11.03 9.44
N GLN A 62 -31.34 -11.89 10.42
CA GLN A 62 -30.34 -12.56 11.27
C GLN A 62 -30.33 -14.07 10.97
N LEU A 63 -29.98 -14.42 9.73
CA LEU A 63 -30.04 -15.78 9.21
C LEU A 63 -28.66 -16.23 8.72
N ASP A 64 -28.17 -17.36 9.25
CA ASP A 64 -26.88 -17.94 8.85
C ASP A 64 -27.00 -18.82 7.59
N ASN A 65 -28.19 -19.33 7.29
CA ASN A 65 -28.43 -20.18 6.13
C ASN A 65 -28.67 -19.32 4.87
N ASN A 66 -27.73 -19.36 3.92
CA ASN A 66 -27.81 -18.59 2.67
C ASN A 66 -29.12 -18.81 1.88
N ARG A 67 -29.67 -20.03 1.87
CA ARG A 67 -30.91 -20.32 1.12
C ARG A 67 -32.11 -19.64 1.77
N GLU A 68 -32.27 -19.83 3.07
CA GLU A 68 -33.36 -19.23 3.83
C GLU A 68 -33.25 -17.71 3.84
N PHE A 69 -32.03 -17.18 3.99
CA PHE A 69 -31.73 -15.76 3.88
C PHE A 69 -32.21 -15.17 2.55
N LEU A 70 -31.90 -15.80 1.42
CA LEU A 70 -32.33 -15.31 0.10
C LEU A 70 -33.84 -15.43 -0.11
N ILE A 71 -34.48 -16.48 0.40
CA ILE A 71 -35.94 -16.64 0.32
C ILE A 71 -36.65 -15.51 1.07
N VAL A 72 -36.22 -15.20 2.30
CA VAL A 72 -36.80 -14.09 3.08
C VAL A 72 -36.47 -12.74 2.44
N PHE A 73 -35.24 -12.55 1.95
CA PHE A 73 -34.84 -11.33 1.25
C PHE A 73 -35.76 -11.05 0.05
N TRP A 74 -35.96 -12.04 -0.83
CA TRP A 74 -36.85 -11.88 -1.99
C TRP A 74 -38.32 -11.77 -1.60
N ALA A 75 -38.76 -12.45 -0.54
CA ALA A 75 -40.10 -12.27 0.00
C ALA A 75 -40.33 -10.81 0.39
N CYS A 76 -39.34 -10.18 1.03
CA CYS A 76 -39.42 -8.78 1.39
C CYS A 76 -39.53 -7.88 0.16
N LEU A 77 -38.60 -8.02 -0.79
CA LEU A 77 -38.58 -7.23 -2.04
C LEU A 77 -39.90 -7.35 -2.82
N LEU A 78 -40.41 -8.59 -3.00
CA LEU A 78 -41.67 -8.85 -3.70
C LEU A 78 -42.88 -8.23 -3.00
N GLY A 79 -42.80 -8.03 -1.68
CA GLY A 79 -43.82 -7.41 -0.85
C GLY A 79 -43.70 -5.90 -0.67
N GLY A 80 -42.63 -5.27 -1.20
CA GLY A 80 -42.30 -3.87 -0.90
C GLY A 80 -41.83 -3.64 0.55
N ILE A 81 -41.47 -4.71 1.26
CA ILE A 81 -40.89 -4.68 2.60
C ILE A 81 -39.40 -4.39 2.46
N ILE A 82 -38.80 -3.67 3.41
CA ILE A 82 -37.41 -3.23 3.36
C ILE A 82 -36.54 -4.22 4.17
N PRO A 83 -35.83 -5.18 3.54
CA PRO A 83 -34.92 -6.04 4.27
C PRO A 83 -33.67 -5.26 4.71
N VAL A 84 -33.14 -5.66 5.87
CA VAL A 84 -31.92 -5.13 6.47
C VAL A 84 -30.97 -6.30 6.74
N PRO A 85 -30.12 -6.69 5.76
CA PRO A 85 -29.15 -7.76 5.90
C PRO A 85 -28.13 -7.49 7.00
N LEU A 86 -28.06 -8.36 8.00
CA LEU A 86 -27.03 -8.29 9.04
C LEU A 86 -26.38 -9.65 9.21
N SER A 87 -25.05 -9.65 9.26
CA SER A 87 -24.28 -10.84 9.68
C SER A 87 -24.80 -11.35 11.02
N VAL A 88 -24.72 -12.65 11.28
CA VAL A 88 -25.08 -13.25 12.56
C VAL A 88 -23.85 -13.41 13.44
N GLY A 89 -24.04 -13.34 14.76
CA GLY A 89 -22.97 -13.48 15.72
C GLY A 89 -23.49 -13.67 17.14
N ASN A 90 -22.79 -14.50 17.90
CA ASN A 90 -23.22 -14.99 19.20
C ASN A 90 -22.56 -14.27 20.39
N ASN A 91 -21.77 -13.21 20.16
CA ASN A 91 -21.14 -12.46 21.24
C ASN A 91 -21.94 -11.20 21.58
N GLU A 92 -21.75 -10.68 22.79
CA GLU A 92 -22.49 -9.49 23.27
C GLU A 92 -22.29 -8.27 22.38
N GLU A 93 -21.11 -8.12 21.77
CA GLU A 93 -20.83 -7.00 20.87
C GLU A 93 -21.72 -7.03 19.62
N HIS A 94 -21.94 -8.23 19.08
CA HIS A 94 -22.76 -8.46 17.92
C HIS A 94 -24.24 -8.23 18.23
N LEU A 95 -24.73 -8.78 19.34
CA LEU A 95 -26.10 -8.54 19.81
C LEU A 95 -26.36 -7.05 20.03
N ALA A 96 -25.38 -6.36 20.64
CA ALA A 96 -25.43 -4.91 20.81
C ALA A 96 -25.45 -4.14 19.50
N LYS A 97 -24.77 -4.63 18.46
CA LYS A 97 -24.83 -4.03 17.13
C LYS A 97 -26.25 -4.15 16.54
N VAL A 98 -26.90 -5.30 16.65
CA VAL A 98 -28.27 -5.49 16.14
C VAL A 98 -29.22 -4.51 16.81
N VAL A 99 -29.17 -4.37 18.14
CA VAL A 99 -30.07 -3.45 18.85
C VAL A 99 -29.78 -1.99 18.55
N ARG A 100 -28.50 -1.59 18.43
CA ARG A 100 -28.17 -0.23 17.95
C ARG A 100 -28.73 0.04 16.55
N ILE A 101 -28.69 -0.95 15.66
CA ILE A 101 -29.27 -0.85 14.32
C ILE A 101 -30.80 -0.77 14.38
N ALA A 102 -31.43 -1.61 15.19
CA ALA A 102 -32.88 -1.60 15.38
C ALA A 102 -33.38 -0.24 15.87
N ALA A 103 -32.59 0.44 16.72
CA ALA A 103 -32.91 1.78 17.21
C ALA A 103 -32.76 2.91 16.16
N VAL A 104 -32.07 2.67 15.02
CA VAL A 104 -32.01 3.61 13.90
C VAL A 104 -33.23 3.46 12.98
N LEU A 105 -33.79 2.26 12.90
CA LEU A 105 -34.97 1.94 12.12
C LEU A 105 -36.24 2.41 12.84
N ASN A 106 -37.38 2.44 12.15
CA ASN A 106 -38.62 2.96 12.75
C ASN A 106 -39.26 1.97 13.72
N ASN A 107 -39.59 0.77 13.24
CA ASN A 107 -40.19 -0.27 14.07
C ASN A 107 -39.92 -1.66 13.47
N PRO A 108 -38.65 -2.09 13.40
CA PRO A 108 -38.27 -3.24 12.60
C PRO A 108 -38.76 -4.56 13.19
N PHE A 109 -39.10 -5.50 12.31
CA PHE A 109 -39.18 -6.92 12.66
C PHE A 109 -37.79 -7.55 12.59
N ILE A 110 -37.56 -8.61 13.37
CA ILE A 110 -36.34 -9.42 13.26
C ILE A 110 -36.72 -10.84 12.89
N VAL A 111 -36.17 -11.33 11.77
CA VAL A 111 -36.26 -12.74 11.38
C VAL A 111 -34.94 -13.41 11.71
N SER A 112 -35.00 -14.47 12.52
CA SER A 112 -33.79 -15.17 13.00
C SER A 112 -33.94 -16.70 12.99
N ASP A 113 -32.79 -17.38 13.01
CA ASP A 113 -32.74 -18.82 13.21
C ASP A 113 -33.25 -19.17 14.63
N PRO A 114 -33.88 -20.35 14.85
CA PRO A 114 -34.44 -20.70 16.16
C PRO A 114 -33.43 -20.62 17.31
N GLN A 115 -32.15 -20.93 17.06
CA GLN A 115 -31.08 -20.87 18.06
C GLN A 115 -30.68 -19.43 18.44
N HIS A 116 -30.89 -18.48 17.54
CA HIS A 116 -30.57 -17.07 17.75
C HIS A 116 -31.76 -16.28 18.30
N PHE A 117 -32.98 -16.74 18.01
CA PHE A 117 -34.23 -16.17 18.49
C PHE A 117 -34.27 -16.00 20.01
N GLU A 118 -34.02 -17.07 20.78
CA GLU A 118 -34.08 -17.02 22.26
C GLU A 118 -33.02 -16.07 22.83
N LYS A 119 -31.77 -16.14 22.33
CA LYS A 119 -30.67 -15.30 22.82
C LYS A 119 -30.88 -13.82 22.53
N LEU A 120 -31.40 -13.47 21.34
CA LEU A 120 -31.72 -12.09 21.02
C LEU A 120 -32.87 -11.58 21.89
N GLY A 121 -33.92 -12.37 22.10
CA GLY A 121 -35.01 -12.05 23.03
C GLY A 121 -34.51 -11.75 24.44
N ASP A 122 -33.74 -12.68 25.02
CA ASP A 122 -33.18 -12.52 26.37
C ASP A 122 -32.29 -11.28 26.48
N TRP A 123 -31.45 -11.03 25.47
CA TRP A 123 -30.53 -9.89 25.48
C TRP A 123 -31.26 -8.56 25.27
N ALA A 124 -32.20 -8.50 24.33
CA ALA A 124 -32.99 -7.31 24.02
C ALA A 124 -33.91 -6.90 25.18
N SER A 125 -34.39 -7.86 25.99
CA SER A 125 -35.18 -7.58 27.20
C SER A 125 -34.48 -6.69 28.24
N ARG A 126 -33.15 -6.53 28.12
CA ARG A 126 -32.33 -5.68 28.99
C ARG A 126 -32.39 -4.19 28.62
N PHE A 127 -33.08 -3.83 27.54
CA PHE A 127 -33.19 -2.46 27.03
C PHE A 127 -34.66 -2.01 27.01
N GLU A 128 -34.92 -0.72 27.31
CA GLU A 128 -36.28 -0.16 27.41
C GLU A 128 -37.10 -0.25 26.11
N ASN A 129 -36.45 -0.49 24.96
CA ASN A 129 -37.05 -0.71 23.64
C ASN A 129 -36.79 -2.15 23.16
N ALA A 130 -37.22 -3.15 23.95
CA ALA A 130 -37.05 -4.55 23.59
C ALA A 130 -37.67 -4.86 22.22
N VAL A 131 -36.96 -5.66 21.41
CA VAL A 131 -37.45 -6.07 20.09
C VAL A 131 -38.52 -7.14 20.29
N ASP A 132 -39.77 -6.69 20.53
CA ASP A 132 -40.92 -7.58 20.74
C ASP A 132 -41.40 -8.24 19.42
N ARG A 133 -40.91 -7.76 18.27
CA ARG A 133 -41.33 -8.16 16.92
C ARG A 133 -40.37 -9.18 16.29
N GLN A 134 -40.09 -10.28 17.01
CA GLN A 134 -39.23 -11.35 16.51
C GLN A 134 -40.05 -12.47 15.85
N LEU A 135 -39.52 -13.01 14.76
CA LEU A 135 -40.07 -14.15 14.03
C LEU A 135 -38.99 -15.22 13.83
N SER A 136 -39.34 -16.46 14.13
CA SER A 136 -38.49 -17.61 13.78
C SER A 136 -38.64 -17.93 12.30
N ILE A 137 -37.54 -18.16 11.60
CA ILE A 137 -37.56 -18.62 10.21
C ILE A 137 -38.39 -19.89 10.00
N GLY A 138 -38.42 -20.78 11.01
CA GLY A 138 -39.22 -22.01 10.96
C GLY A 138 -40.73 -21.76 10.86
N ASP A 139 -41.22 -20.60 11.32
CA ASP A 139 -42.62 -20.22 11.15
C ASP A 139 -42.92 -19.68 9.76
N LEU A 140 -41.92 -19.11 9.09
CA LEU A 140 -42.04 -18.50 7.77
C LEU A 140 -41.83 -19.50 6.61
N MET A 141 -41.11 -20.59 6.87
CA MET A 141 -40.80 -21.63 5.89
C MET A 141 -41.85 -22.75 5.81
N LYS A 142 -43.01 -22.58 6.48
CA LYS A 142 -44.12 -23.53 6.40
C LYS A 142 -44.77 -23.48 5.02
N GLN A 143 -45.18 -24.63 4.49
CA GLN A 143 -45.98 -24.62 3.26
C GLN A 143 -47.32 -23.91 3.50
N PRO A 144 -47.72 -22.98 2.63
CA PRO A 144 -49.01 -22.32 2.75
C PRO A 144 -50.13 -23.36 2.55
N GLU A 145 -51.17 -23.30 3.39
CA GLU A 145 -52.33 -24.22 3.31
C GLU A 145 -53.21 -23.94 2.07
N GLU A 146 -53.11 -22.73 1.50
CA GLU A 146 -53.86 -22.29 0.33
C GLU A 146 -52.94 -21.77 -0.78
N LYS A 147 -53.41 -21.86 -2.03
CA LYS A 147 -52.69 -21.34 -3.19
C LYS A 147 -52.66 -19.81 -3.09
N ILE A 148 -51.46 -19.24 -3.01
CA ILE A 148 -51.28 -17.80 -2.79
C ILE A 148 -51.70 -17.06 -4.06
N SER A 149 -52.86 -16.40 -4.02
CA SER A 149 -53.34 -15.49 -5.04
C SER A 149 -53.61 -14.12 -4.41
N GLY A 150 -52.84 -13.11 -4.82
CA GLY A 150 -53.05 -11.72 -4.41
C GLY A 150 -52.23 -10.79 -5.27
N GLU A 151 -52.80 -9.64 -5.65
CA GLU A 151 -52.03 -8.57 -6.29
C GLU A 151 -51.04 -8.00 -5.27
N ASN A 152 -49.75 -8.09 -5.59
CA ASN A 152 -48.75 -7.34 -4.85
C ASN A 152 -48.84 -5.88 -5.29
N GLY A 153 -48.82 -4.94 -4.35
CA GLY A 153 -48.71 -3.52 -4.66
C GLY A 153 -47.55 -3.28 -5.63
N ALA A 154 -47.72 -2.33 -6.55
CA ALA A 154 -46.70 -2.03 -7.54
C ALA A 154 -45.46 -1.43 -6.85
N VAL A 155 -44.37 -2.19 -6.83
CA VAL A 155 -43.05 -1.69 -6.42
C VAL A 155 -42.48 -0.84 -7.54
N LEU A 156 -42.04 0.38 -7.20
CA LEU A 156 -41.55 1.38 -8.14
C LEU A 156 -40.01 1.40 -8.16
N PRO A 157 -39.37 1.88 -9.25
CA PRO A 157 -37.90 1.96 -9.34
C PRO A 157 -37.24 2.82 -8.25
N GLY A 158 -37.96 3.84 -7.75
CA GLY A 158 -37.47 4.72 -6.69
C GLY A 158 -37.64 4.17 -5.27
N ASP A 159 -38.34 3.05 -5.10
CA ASP A 159 -38.56 2.47 -3.78
C ASP A 159 -37.26 1.88 -3.22
N ILE A 160 -37.12 1.91 -1.89
CA ILE A 160 -35.99 1.31 -1.18
C ILE A 160 -36.06 -0.20 -1.40
N ALA A 161 -35.03 -0.75 -2.02
CA ALA A 161 -34.90 -2.19 -2.21
C ALA A 161 -34.35 -2.85 -0.95
N PHE A 162 -33.31 -2.29 -0.33
CA PHE A 162 -32.82 -2.72 0.98
C PHE A 162 -31.95 -1.64 1.65
N ILE A 163 -31.73 -1.77 2.96
CA ILE A 163 -30.82 -0.89 3.71
C ILE A 163 -29.56 -1.68 4.06
N GLN A 164 -28.41 -1.19 3.61
CA GLN A 164 -27.12 -1.79 3.94
C GLN A 164 -26.46 -0.99 5.07
N PHE A 165 -26.30 -1.59 6.24
CA PHE A 165 -25.56 -0.92 7.31
C PHE A 165 -24.06 -0.97 7.04
N SER A 166 -23.46 0.21 6.87
CA SER A 166 -22.01 0.34 6.79
C SER A 166 -21.41 0.24 8.19
N SER A 167 -20.19 -0.26 8.28
CA SER A 167 -19.50 -0.50 9.54
C SER A 167 -18.96 0.77 10.22
N GLY A 168 -19.49 1.95 9.87
CA GLY A 168 -19.20 3.29 10.41
C GLY A 168 -17.89 3.47 11.19
N THR A 169 -16.95 4.26 10.66
CA THR A 169 -15.68 4.58 11.36
C THR A 169 -15.87 5.27 12.72
N THR A 170 -17.06 5.79 13.00
CA THR A 170 -17.43 6.51 14.23
C THR A 170 -18.02 5.62 15.32
N GLY A 171 -18.22 4.32 15.07
CA GLY A 171 -18.84 3.39 16.01
C GLY A 171 -20.36 3.31 15.92
N ASP A 172 -21.02 4.36 15.42
CA ASP A 172 -22.46 4.39 15.18
C ASP A 172 -22.83 3.78 13.82
N PRO A 173 -23.83 2.88 13.77
CA PRO A 173 -24.24 2.23 12.54
C PRO A 173 -24.98 3.22 11.62
N LYS A 174 -24.55 3.30 10.34
CA LYS A 174 -25.21 4.13 9.33
C LYS A 174 -25.88 3.23 8.29
N GLY A 175 -27.20 3.34 8.13
CA GLY A 175 -27.96 2.58 7.14
C GLY A 175 -27.92 3.25 5.78
N VAL A 176 -27.17 2.71 4.82
CA VAL A 176 -27.15 3.22 3.44
C VAL A 176 -28.45 2.83 2.74
N VAL A 177 -29.14 3.81 2.16
CA VAL A 177 -30.38 3.59 1.42
C VAL A 177 -30.05 3.15 -0.01
N LEU A 178 -30.49 1.95 -0.40
CA LEU A 178 -30.31 1.42 -1.75
C LEU A 178 -31.67 1.21 -2.41
N THR A 179 -31.96 2.01 -3.45
CA THR A 179 -33.20 1.86 -4.23
C THR A 179 -33.05 0.83 -5.34
N HIS A 180 -34.18 0.37 -5.90
CA HIS A 180 -34.16 -0.50 -7.07
C HIS A 180 -33.41 0.14 -8.25
N SER A 181 -33.61 1.43 -8.51
CA SER A 181 -32.95 2.16 -9.58
C SER A 181 -31.45 2.28 -9.38
N ASN A 182 -30.98 2.59 -8.16
CA ASN A 182 -29.54 2.67 -7.86
C ASN A 182 -28.84 1.32 -8.11
N LEU A 183 -29.46 0.25 -7.61
CA LEU A 183 -28.92 -1.10 -7.77
C LEU A 183 -28.89 -1.54 -9.23
N LEU A 184 -29.95 -1.28 -9.99
CA LEU A 184 -30.00 -1.64 -11.41
C LEU A 184 -29.01 -0.83 -12.26
N ALA A 185 -28.77 0.45 -11.92
CA ALA A 185 -27.72 1.23 -12.55
C ALA A 185 -26.34 0.57 -12.32
N ASN A 186 -26.02 0.25 -11.07
CA ASN A 186 -24.75 -0.40 -10.74
C ASN A 186 -24.61 -1.79 -11.36
N ILE A 187 -25.66 -2.63 -11.32
CA ILE A 187 -25.67 -3.99 -11.89
C ILE A 187 -25.43 -3.96 -13.40
N ARG A 188 -26.06 -3.03 -14.14
CA ARG A 188 -25.83 -2.90 -15.59
C ARG A 188 -24.39 -2.48 -15.88
N ALA A 189 -23.88 -1.49 -15.15
CA ALA A 189 -22.51 -1.04 -15.30
C ALA A 189 -21.49 -2.15 -14.99
N LEU A 190 -21.73 -2.95 -13.95
CA LEU A 190 -20.90 -4.09 -13.58
C LEU A 190 -20.97 -5.20 -14.64
N LYS A 191 -22.17 -5.53 -15.13
CA LYS A 191 -22.36 -6.53 -16.19
C LYS A 191 -21.50 -6.22 -17.39
N GLU A 192 -21.56 -4.98 -17.88
CA GLU A 192 -20.74 -4.55 -19.03
C GLU A 192 -19.25 -4.55 -18.69
N ARG A 193 -18.86 -4.02 -17.52
CA ARG A 193 -17.46 -3.91 -17.09
C ARG A 193 -16.74 -5.26 -16.96
N ILE A 194 -17.40 -6.27 -16.38
CA ILE A 194 -16.80 -7.60 -16.21
C ILE A 194 -17.11 -8.55 -17.37
N GLY A 195 -17.86 -8.09 -18.37
CA GLY A 195 -18.27 -8.90 -19.51
C GLY A 195 -19.18 -10.07 -19.15
N ALA A 196 -20.03 -9.91 -18.12
CA ALA A 196 -20.92 -10.99 -17.67
C ALA A 196 -22.04 -11.27 -18.70
N GLY A 197 -22.08 -12.50 -19.18
CA GLY A 197 -23.05 -13.05 -20.11
C GLY A 197 -23.87 -14.19 -19.52
N ASP A 198 -24.70 -14.81 -20.34
CA ASP A 198 -25.51 -15.98 -19.97
C ASP A 198 -24.69 -17.27 -19.83
N GLU A 199 -23.55 -17.41 -20.51
CA GLU A 199 -22.68 -18.60 -20.35
C GLU A 199 -21.81 -18.60 -19.08
N ASP A 200 -21.87 -17.52 -18.29
CA ASP A 200 -21.06 -17.38 -17.08
C ASP A 200 -21.61 -18.17 -15.88
N ALA A 201 -20.69 -18.55 -15.00
CA ALA A 201 -20.95 -19.23 -13.74
C ALA A 201 -20.26 -18.49 -12.60
N PHE A 202 -21.06 -18.00 -11.65
CA PHE A 202 -20.58 -17.17 -10.54
C PHE A 202 -20.32 -18.05 -9.31
N LEU A 203 -19.11 -18.04 -8.76
CA LEU A 203 -18.76 -18.73 -7.53
C LEU A 203 -18.31 -17.74 -6.45
N SER A 204 -19.02 -17.74 -5.32
CA SER A 204 -18.69 -16.85 -4.19
C SER A 204 -18.66 -17.58 -2.87
N TRP A 205 -17.75 -17.13 -2.01
CA TRP A 205 -17.79 -17.40 -0.56
C TRP A 205 -18.04 -16.12 0.26
N MET A 206 -18.22 -14.98 -0.40
CA MET A 206 -18.47 -13.71 0.27
C MET A 206 -19.83 -13.73 0.97
N PRO A 207 -19.93 -13.17 2.18
CA PRO A 207 -21.19 -13.17 2.92
C PRO A 207 -22.25 -12.34 2.18
N LEU A 208 -23.48 -12.85 2.12
CA LEU A 208 -24.65 -12.16 1.53
C LEU A 208 -25.10 -10.92 2.33
N THR A 209 -24.50 -10.69 3.50
CA THR A 209 -24.72 -9.48 4.32
C THR A 209 -23.75 -8.36 3.96
N HIS A 210 -22.88 -8.58 2.96
CA HIS A 210 -21.93 -7.63 2.41
C HIS A 210 -22.32 -7.31 0.96
N ASP A 211 -22.14 -6.05 0.55
CA ASP A 211 -22.49 -5.56 -0.78
C ASP A 211 -21.84 -6.38 -1.92
N LEU A 212 -20.56 -6.74 -1.81
CA LEU A 212 -19.87 -7.62 -2.76
C LEU A 212 -20.55 -8.99 -2.90
N GLY A 213 -20.97 -9.62 -1.79
CA GLY A 213 -21.67 -10.91 -1.84
C GLY A 213 -23.09 -10.78 -2.38
N MET A 214 -23.86 -9.83 -1.86
CA MET A 214 -25.25 -9.61 -2.23
C MET A 214 -25.41 -9.10 -3.67
N ILE A 215 -24.76 -7.98 -4.00
CA ILE A 215 -25.02 -7.27 -5.25
C ILE A 215 -24.26 -7.95 -6.38
N MET A 216 -22.95 -8.19 -6.22
CA MET A 216 -22.13 -8.73 -7.31
C MET A 216 -22.29 -10.24 -7.51
N PHE A 217 -22.55 -11.02 -6.46
CA PHE A 217 -22.62 -12.48 -6.55
C PHE A 217 -24.00 -13.08 -6.35
N HIS A 218 -25.03 -12.28 -6.11
CA HIS A 218 -26.40 -12.74 -6.13
C HIS A 218 -27.31 -11.94 -7.08
N LEU A 219 -27.37 -10.61 -6.94
CA LEU A 219 -28.25 -9.79 -7.77
C LEU A 219 -27.79 -9.69 -9.23
N LEU A 220 -26.49 -9.48 -9.46
CA LEU A 220 -25.91 -9.43 -10.81
C LEU A 220 -26.09 -10.74 -11.59
N PRO A 221 -25.71 -11.93 -11.08
CA PRO A 221 -25.95 -13.17 -11.83
C PRO A 221 -27.44 -13.47 -12.02
N LEU A 222 -28.31 -13.13 -11.06
CA LEU A 222 -29.76 -13.23 -11.27
C LEU A 222 -30.23 -12.29 -12.39
N PHE A 223 -29.72 -11.06 -12.45
CA PHE A 223 -30.03 -10.13 -13.54
C PHE A 223 -29.57 -10.65 -14.90
N CYS A 224 -28.41 -11.31 -14.96
CA CYS A 224 -27.91 -11.98 -16.17
C CYS A 224 -28.64 -13.30 -16.48
N GLY A 225 -29.43 -13.83 -15.54
CA GLY A 225 -30.07 -15.13 -15.66
C GLY A 225 -29.07 -16.28 -15.67
N THR A 226 -27.97 -16.21 -14.91
CA THR A 226 -26.88 -17.22 -14.89
C THR A 226 -26.97 -18.19 -13.72
N SER A 227 -26.12 -19.22 -13.71
CA SER A 227 -25.97 -20.15 -12.58
C SER A 227 -25.09 -19.55 -11.48
N GLN A 228 -25.54 -19.70 -10.24
CA GLN A 228 -24.85 -19.22 -9.04
C GLN A 228 -24.38 -20.38 -8.19
N TYR A 229 -23.18 -20.26 -7.62
CA TYR A 229 -22.60 -21.22 -6.68
C TYR A 229 -22.18 -20.46 -5.42
N LEU A 230 -22.94 -20.68 -4.34
CA LEU A 230 -22.76 -19.94 -3.08
C LEU A 230 -22.22 -20.88 -2.01
N MET A 231 -20.98 -20.63 -1.60
CA MET A 231 -20.34 -21.26 -0.45
C MET A 231 -20.50 -20.35 0.78
N PRO A 232 -20.86 -20.85 1.97
CA PRO A 232 -20.86 -20.01 3.16
C PRO A 232 -19.41 -19.66 3.56
N THR A 233 -19.19 -18.44 4.04
CA THR A 233 -17.86 -17.93 4.41
C THR A 233 -17.12 -18.84 5.40
N TRP A 234 -17.83 -19.44 6.37
CA TRP A 234 -17.20 -20.34 7.33
C TRP A 234 -16.62 -21.60 6.66
N LEU A 235 -17.21 -22.07 5.55
CA LEU A 235 -16.73 -23.24 4.82
C LEU A 235 -15.43 -22.92 4.09
N PHE A 236 -15.33 -21.75 3.45
CA PHE A 236 -14.07 -21.25 2.90
C PHE A 236 -13.00 -21.16 3.98
N ILE A 237 -13.32 -20.55 5.14
CA ILE A 237 -12.37 -20.43 6.26
C ILE A 237 -11.87 -21.81 6.71
N ARG A 238 -12.76 -22.82 6.82
CA ARG A 238 -12.36 -24.16 7.26
C ARG A 238 -11.65 -24.98 6.18
N ARG A 239 -11.97 -24.75 4.90
CA ARG A 239 -11.47 -25.52 3.76
C ARG A 239 -11.15 -24.59 2.56
N PRO A 240 -10.08 -23.77 2.61
CA PRO A 240 -9.81 -22.79 1.56
C PRO A 240 -9.57 -23.42 0.18
N ILE A 241 -8.95 -24.60 0.16
CA ILE A 241 -8.67 -25.35 -1.08
C ILE A 241 -9.96 -25.73 -1.83
N LEU A 242 -11.08 -25.86 -1.11
CA LEU A 242 -12.37 -26.18 -1.71
C LEU A 242 -12.82 -25.10 -2.69
N TRP A 243 -12.34 -23.86 -2.56
CA TRP A 243 -12.69 -22.76 -3.45
C TRP A 243 -12.26 -23.03 -4.89
N MET A 244 -10.98 -23.31 -5.13
CA MET A 244 -10.47 -23.63 -6.48
C MET A 244 -10.94 -25.01 -6.95
N GLN A 245 -11.08 -25.99 -6.05
CA GLN A 245 -11.70 -27.27 -6.40
C GLN A 245 -13.13 -27.12 -6.92
N LYS A 246 -13.93 -26.25 -6.30
CA LYS A 246 -15.29 -25.98 -6.77
C LYS A 246 -15.30 -25.15 -8.04
N ALA A 247 -14.38 -24.20 -8.19
CA ALA A 247 -14.25 -23.41 -9.41
C ALA A 247 -14.03 -24.30 -10.64
N ASP A 248 -13.10 -25.24 -10.55
CA ASP A 248 -12.83 -26.28 -11.54
C ASP A 248 -14.07 -27.18 -11.77
N GLN A 249 -14.61 -27.78 -10.70
CA GLN A 249 -15.74 -28.74 -10.79
C GLN A 249 -16.98 -28.17 -11.47
N VAL A 250 -17.29 -26.89 -11.25
CA VAL A 250 -18.50 -26.26 -11.78
C VAL A 250 -18.24 -25.42 -13.03
N GLY A 251 -16.97 -25.34 -13.47
CA GLY A 251 -16.56 -24.47 -14.56
C GLY A 251 -16.86 -23.00 -14.30
N ALA A 252 -16.59 -22.53 -13.07
CA ALA A 252 -16.81 -21.14 -12.68
C ALA A 252 -15.97 -20.20 -13.55
N THR A 253 -16.56 -19.07 -13.93
CA THR A 253 -15.92 -18.06 -14.79
C THR A 253 -15.66 -16.74 -14.05
N ILE A 254 -16.51 -16.44 -13.06
CA ILE A 254 -16.45 -15.20 -12.27
C ILE A 254 -16.42 -15.54 -10.77
N LEU A 255 -15.38 -15.07 -10.08
CA LEU A 255 -15.12 -15.26 -8.66
C LEU A 255 -14.84 -13.91 -8.00
N ALA A 256 -14.84 -13.86 -6.67
CA ALA A 256 -14.30 -12.73 -5.92
C ALA A 256 -13.65 -13.17 -4.63
N SER A 257 -12.69 -12.36 -4.20
CA SER A 257 -12.08 -12.46 -2.89
C SER A 257 -11.45 -11.12 -2.53
N PRO A 258 -11.65 -10.60 -1.31
CA PRO A 258 -10.78 -9.56 -0.78
C PRO A 258 -9.34 -10.09 -0.66
N ASN A 259 -8.40 -9.18 -0.53
CA ASN A 259 -6.98 -9.49 -0.54
C ASN A 259 -6.56 -10.49 0.56
N PHE A 260 -7.13 -10.40 1.76
CA PHE A 260 -6.91 -11.32 2.86
C PHE A 260 -7.37 -12.73 2.52
N GLY A 261 -8.43 -12.87 1.72
CA GLY A 261 -8.95 -14.15 1.28
C GLY A 261 -7.96 -14.84 0.33
N LEU A 262 -7.35 -14.10 -0.59
CA LEU A 262 -6.28 -14.61 -1.46
C LEU A 262 -5.08 -15.06 -0.64
N LYS A 263 -4.61 -14.22 0.30
CA LYS A 263 -3.51 -14.55 1.22
C LYS A 263 -3.80 -15.78 2.08
N TYR A 264 -5.04 -15.90 2.57
CA TYR A 264 -5.48 -17.04 3.37
C TYR A 264 -5.51 -18.34 2.55
N PHE A 265 -5.99 -18.25 1.30
CA PHE A 265 -5.95 -19.36 0.35
C PHE A 265 -4.50 -19.79 0.06
N LEU A 266 -3.60 -18.86 -0.27
CA LEU A 266 -2.19 -19.18 -0.57
C LEU A 266 -1.51 -19.92 0.59
N THR A 267 -1.73 -19.45 1.82
CA THR A 267 -1.20 -20.12 3.02
C THR A 267 -1.66 -21.58 3.12
N ALA A 268 -2.94 -21.83 2.83
CA ALA A 268 -3.49 -23.19 2.84
C ALA A 268 -2.97 -24.01 1.64
N TYR A 269 -2.82 -23.36 0.48
CA TYR A 269 -2.34 -23.95 -0.77
C TYR A 269 -0.92 -24.46 -0.62
N HIS A 270 0.05 -23.64 -0.19
CA HIS A 270 1.44 -24.08 0.02
C HIS A 270 1.54 -25.27 0.96
N LYS A 271 0.75 -25.27 2.04
CA LYS A 271 0.68 -26.39 2.98
C LYS A 271 0.12 -27.67 2.34
N ALA A 272 -0.83 -27.55 1.42
CA ALA A 272 -1.43 -28.68 0.74
C ALA A 272 -0.57 -29.18 -0.43
N ALA A 273 -0.04 -28.26 -1.24
CA ALA A 273 0.83 -28.53 -2.39
C ALA A 273 2.11 -29.26 -1.99
N SER A 274 2.65 -29.01 -0.79
CA SER A 274 3.78 -29.81 -0.26
C SER A 274 3.45 -31.28 0.02
N LYS A 275 2.17 -31.70 -0.07
CA LYS A 275 1.70 -33.05 0.27
C LYS A 275 0.95 -33.76 -0.85
N ARG A 276 0.43 -33.03 -1.82
CA ARG A 276 -0.33 -33.56 -2.94
C ARG A 276 -0.31 -32.59 -4.12
N ASP A 277 -0.41 -33.15 -5.30
CA ASP A 277 -0.62 -32.37 -6.52
C ASP A 277 -2.10 -32.06 -6.73
N PHE A 278 -2.36 -30.99 -7.47
CA PHE A 278 -3.68 -30.62 -7.95
C PHE A 278 -3.72 -30.73 -9.48
N ALA A 279 -4.91 -30.98 -10.02
CA ALA A 279 -5.14 -31.07 -11.46
C ALA A 279 -6.38 -30.24 -11.82
N TRP A 280 -6.36 -28.97 -11.43
CA TRP A 280 -7.45 -28.03 -11.73
C TRP A 280 -7.32 -27.50 -13.16
N ASP A 281 -8.46 -27.24 -13.80
CA ASP A 281 -8.56 -26.41 -14.99
C ASP A 281 -9.20 -25.06 -14.64
N LEU A 282 -8.38 -24.01 -14.58
CA LEU A 282 -8.79 -22.65 -14.25
C LEU A 282 -8.87 -21.74 -15.48
N THR A 283 -8.73 -22.28 -16.70
CA THR A 283 -8.72 -21.51 -17.96
C THR A 283 -10.02 -20.76 -18.24
N ARG A 284 -11.13 -21.20 -17.64
CA ARG A 284 -12.44 -20.58 -17.79
C ARG A 284 -12.62 -19.33 -16.94
N ILE A 285 -11.76 -19.11 -15.95
CA ILE A 285 -11.86 -17.96 -15.04
C ILE A 285 -11.31 -16.72 -15.75
N HIS A 286 -12.21 -15.80 -16.11
CA HIS A 286 -11.85 -14.53 -16.73
C HIS A 286 -11.96 -13.34 -15.76
N ALA A 287 -12.61 -13.51 -14.61
CA ALA A 287 -12.68 -12.49 -13.58
C ALA A 287 -12.61 -13.06 -12.15
N ILE A 288 -11.65 -12.59 -11.36
CA ILE A 288 -11.54 -12.72 -9.91
C ILE A 288 -11.49 -11.31 -9.34
N VAL A 289 -12.62 -10.82 -8.84
CA VAL A 289 -12.71 -9.44 -8.37
C VAL A 289 -12.08 -9.33 -6.99
N ASN A 290 -11.01 -8.52 -6.90
CA ASN A 290 -10.32 -8.19 -5.65
C ASN A 290 -10.61 -6.74 -5.26
N GLY A 291 -11.21 -6.57 -4.09
CA GLY A 291 -11.61 -5.28 -3.56
C GLY A 291 -12.14 -5.42 -2.14
N ALA A 292 -12.97 -4.47 -1.73
CA ALA A 292 -13.51 -4.34 -0.36
C ALA A 292 -12.48 -4.01 0.73
N GLU A 293 -11.18 -4.04 0.47
CA GLU A 293 -10.12 -3.60 1.40
C GLU A 293 -8.88 -3.10 0.61
N PRO A 294 -7.86 -2.52 1.28
CA PRO A 294 -6.60 -2.19 0.60
C PRO A 294 -6.00 -3.41 -0.10
N ILE A 295 -5.66 -3.24 -1.37
CA ILE A 295 -5.16 -4.33 -2.22
C ILE A 295 -3.63 -4.40 -2.08
N ASP A 296 -3.13 -5.54 -1.62
CA ASP A 296 -1.71 -5.84 -1.63
C ASP A 296 -1.37 -6.46 -2.99
N VAL A 297 -0.65 -5.69 -3.80
CA VAL A 297 -0.24 -6.12 -5.13
C VAL A 297 0.62 -7.39 -5.05
N GLY A 298 1.51 -7.51 -4.06
CA GLY A 298 2.38 -8.67 -3.91
C GLY A 298 1.61 -9.97 -3.67
N VAL A 299 0.51 -9.90 -2.91
CA VAL A 299 -0.39 -11.06 -2.72
C VAL A 299 -1.07 -11.45 -4.03
N CYS A 300 -1.46 -10.48 -4.85
CA CYS A 300 -2.08 -10.74 -6.15
C CYS A 300 -1.09 -11.39 -7.13
N GLU A 301 0.14 -10.87 -7.18
CA GLU A 301 1.23 -11.43 -7.99
C GLU A 301 1.52 -12.89 -7.60
N GLN A 302 1.72 -13.15 -6.30
CA GLN A 302 1.96 -14.50 -5.80
C GLN A 302 0.80 -15.44 -6.11
N PHE A 303 -0.45 -14.97 -5.98
CA PHE A 303 -1.62 -15.78 -6.29
C PHE A 303 -1.67 -16.19 -7.77
N LEU A 304 -1.35 -15.26 -8.68
CA LEU A 304 -1.29 -15.54 -10.11
C LEU A 304 -0.13 -16.47 -10.46
N GLU A 305 1.05 -16.24 -9.89
CA GLU A 305 2.23 -17.09 -10.12
C GLU A 305 1.92 -18.55 -9.77
N GLU A 306 1.36 -18.78 -8.57
CA GLU A 306 1.05 -20.11 -8.04
C GLU A 306 -0.07 -20.83 -8.79
N LEU A 307 -1.01 -20.08 -9.39
CA LEU A 307 -2.17 -20.66 -10.10
C LEU A 307 -2.03 -20.63 -11.63
N SER A 308 -1.04 -19.94 -12.18
CA SER A 308 -0.73 -19.95 -13.61
C SER A 308 -0.50 -21.36 -14.19
N PRO A 309 0.08 -22.35 -13.46
CA PRO A 309 0.22 -23.71 -13.99
C PRO A 309 -1.13 -24.43 -14.24
N TYR A 310 -2.21 -23.97 -13.61
CA TYR A 310 -3.57 -24.48 -13.81
C TYR A 310 -4.34 -23.69 -14.88
N GLY A 311 -3.67 -22.77 -15.59
CA GLY A 311 -4.25 -21.99 -16.68
C GLY A 311 -4.91 -20.68 -16.25
N LEU A 312 -4.72 -20.22 -15.02
CA LEU A 312 -5.24 -18.91 -14.59
C LEU A 312 -4.43 -17.77 -15.23
N GLU A 313 -5.09 -16.96 -16.05
CA GLU A 313 -4.44 -15.82 -16.71
C GLU A 313 -4.22 -14.64 -15.76
N ARG A 314 -3.14 -13.88 -15.99
CA ARG A 314 -2.85 -12.65 -15.22
C ARG A 314 -4.01 -11.65 -15.23
N LYS A 315 -4.66 -11.47 -16.38
CA LYS A 315 -5.80 -10.55 -16.54
C LYS A 315 -7.06 -11.01 -15.79
N ALA A 316 -7.09 -12.24 -15.26
CA ALA A 316 -8.24 -12.74 -14.52
C ALA A 316 -8.44 -11.96 -13.21
N ILE A 317 -7.39 -11.51 -12.52
CA ILE A 317 -7.59 -10.66 -11.34
C ILE A 317 -8.06 -9.28 -11.79
N LYS A 318 -9.23 -8.86 -11.26
CA LYS A 318 -9.84 -7.54 -11.47
C LYS A 318 -9.79 -6.75 -10.17
N MET A 319 -8.87 -5.80 -10.07
CA MET A 319 -8.84 -4.89 -8.93
C MET A 319 -9.99 -3.90 -9.03
N GLY A 320 -10.68 -3.67 -7.91
CA GLY A 320 -11.84 -2.79 -7.87
C GLY A 320 -11.91 -1.95 -6.60
N TYR A 321 -12.43 -0.74 -6.77
CA TYR A 321 -12.79 0.19 -5.70
C TYR A 321 -14.30 0.34 -5.60
N GLY A 322 -14.80 0.40 -4.37
CA GLY A 322 -16.22 0.29 -4.12
C GLY A 322 -16.60 0.56 -2.66
N MET A 323 -17.84 0.98 -2.46
CA MET A 323 -18.44 1.25 -1.15
C MET A 323 -19.95 1.08 -1.20
N ALA A 324 -20.56 0.85 -0.03
CA ALA A 324 -22.01 0.68 0.09
C ALA A 324 -22.79 1.90 -0.42
N GLU A 325 -22.28 3.12 -0.17
CA GLU A 325 -22.86 4.37 -0.67
C GLU A 325 -22.90 4.47 -2.20
N ALA A 326 -22.17 3.60 -2.92
CA ALA A 326 -22.17 3.48 -4.38
C ALA A 326 -22.80 2.16 -4.86
N CYS A 327 -23.69 1.58 -4.04
CA CYS A 327 -24.18 0.20 -4.11
C CYS A 327 -23.08 -0.83 -3.82
N VAL A 328 -22.11 -1.00 -4.73
CA VAL A 328 -20.95 -1.86 -4.53
C VAL A 328 -19.74 -1.40 -5.35
N GLY A 329 -19.88 -1.19 -6.66
CA GLY A 329 -18.76 -0.87 -7.55
C GLY A 329 -18.69 0.61 -7.90
N VAL A 330 -17.48 1.18 -7.89
CA VAL A 330 -17.17 2.53 -8.38
C VAL A 330 -16.20 2.46 -9.54
N CYS A 331 -15.05 1.82 -9.34
CA CYS A 331 -14.05 1.56 -10.38
C CYS A 331 -13.72 0.07 -10.39
N ILE A 332 -13.56 -0.51 -11.58
CA ILE A 332 -13.03 -1.86 -11.78
C ILE A 332 -12.19 -1.83 -13.05
N GLN A 333 -11.14 -2.65 -13.14
CA GLN A 333 -10.35 -2.82 -14.36
C GLN A 333 -11.19 -3.29 -15.56
N GLU A 334 -10.77 -2.92 -16.76
CA GLU A 334 -11.41 -3.37 -18.00
C GLU A 334 -11.23 -4.90 -18.22
N GLN A 335 -12.11 -5.50 -19.02
CA GLN A 335 -12.14 -6.96 -19.22
C GLN A 335 -10.83 -7.54 -19.77
N ASP A 336 -10.17 -6.86 -20.70
CA ASP A 336 -8.90 -7.32 -21.29
C ASP A 336 -7.66 -6.69 -20.65
N GLU A 337 -7.84 -5.91 -19.60
CA GLU A 337 -6.75 -5.25 -18.89
C GLU A 337 -6.18 -6.16 -17.79
N SER A 338 -4.85 -6.25 -17.73
CA SER A 338 -4.12 -6.74 -16.56
C SER A 338 -3.92 -5.62 -15.56
N PHE A 339 -3.90 -5.94 -14.27
CA PHE A 339 -3.74 -4.90 -13.27
C PHE A 339 -2.42 -4.15 -13.37
N ARG A 340 -2.48 -2.86 -13.05
CA ARG A 340 -1.34 -1.95 -13.00
C ARG A 340 -0.95 -1.66 -11.57
N THR A 341 0.36 -1.61 -11.36
CA THR A 341 0.97 -1.22 -10.09
C THR A 341 1.64 0.13 -10.26
N TYR A 342 1.32 1.06 -9.37
CA TYR A 342 1.98 2.36 -9.29
C TYR A 342 2.93 2.37 -8.10
N TYR A 343 4.22 2.39 -8.38
CA TYR A 343 5.24 2.60 -7.36
C TYR A 343 5.38 4.11 -7.16
N VAL A 344 5.19 4.59 -5.92
CA VAL A 344 5.21 6.02 -5.60
C VAL A 344 6.06 6.30 -4.37
N ARG A 345 6.64 7.49 -4.27
CA ARG A 345 7.32 7.92 -3.04
C ARG A 345 6.30 8.17 -1.91
N ARG A 346 6.57 7.61 -0.74
CA ARG A 346 5.73 7.78 0.46
C ARG A 346 5.58 9.23 0.93
N ASP A 347 6.66 10.02 0.85
CA ASP A 347 6.66 11.39 1.39
C ASP A 347 5.81 12.39 0.59
N PHE A 348 5.35 12.01 -0.61
CA PHE A 348 4.57 12.84 -1.54
C PHE A 348 3.12 12.35 -1.66
N LEU A 349 2.54 11.91 -0.54
CA LEU A 349 1.17 11.39 -0.46
C LEU A 349 0.25 12.22 0.46
N ARG A 350 0.52 13.52 0.62
CA ARG A 350 -0.39 14.45 1.29
C ARG A 350 -1.39 15.04 0.30
N VAL A 351 -2.54 15.51 0.80
CA VAL A 351 -3.52 16.22 -0.03
C VAL A 351 -2.85 17.43 -0.69
N GLY A 352 -2.94 17.53 -2.01
CA GLY A 352 -2.29 18.56 -2.82
C GLY A 352 -0.90 18.20 -3.34
N ASP A 353 -0.27 17.13 -2.85
CA ASP A 353 1.01 16.67 -3.38
C ASP A 353 0.83 16.03 -4.77
N SER A 354 1.76 16.31 -5.68
CA SER A 354 1.91 15.53 -6.91
C SER A 354 2.60 14.21 -6.59
N ALA A 355 1.93 13.08 -6.87
CA ALA A 355 2.49 11.75 -6.65
C ALA A 355 3.76 11.57 -7.49
N VAL A 356 4.85 11.19 -6.84
CA VAL A 356 6.14 10.94 -7.50
C VAL A 356 6.24 9.47 -7.85
N PHE A 357 6.06 9.15 -9.13
CA PHE A 357 6.11 7.78 -9.66
C PHE A 357 7.54 7.27 -9.79
N LEU A 358 7.73 6.00 -9.45
CA LEU A 358 8.99 5.28 -9.47
C LEU A 358 8.90 4.08 -10.44
N PRO A 359 10.03 3.66 -11.05
CA PRO A 359 10.03 2.62 -12.07
C PRO A 359 9.87 1.18 -11.52
N GLY A 360 9.86 0.98 -10.20
CA GLY A 360 9.76 -0.33 -9.55
C GLY A 360 9.85 -0.23 -8.02
N ASP A 361 9.92 -1.37 -7.34
CA ASP A 361 9.97 -1.53 -5.87
C ASP A 361 11.34 -1.29 -5.21
N GLY A 362 12.35 -0.87 -5.99
CA GLY A 362 13.77 -0.94 -5.60
C GLY A 362 14.33 0.08 -4.60
N GLN A 363 13.52 0.85 -3.86
CA GLN A 363 14.03 1.82 -2.85
C GLN A 363 13.16 1.89 -1.59
N GLY A 364 13.79 2.07 -0.42
CA GLY A 364 13.17 2.05 0.91
C GLY A 364 11.90 2.88 1.04
N ASP A 365 11.84 4.09 0.47
CA ASP A 365 10.68 5.02 0.53
C ASP A 365 9.59 4.77 -0.54
N THR A 366 9.62 3.62 -1.22
CA THR A 366 8.67 3.25 -2.28
C THR A 366 7.44 2.54 -1.74
N LEU A 367 6.25 3.00 -2.12
CA LEU A 367 4.96 2.36 -1.88
C LEU A 367 4.38 1.81 -3.19
N ALA A 368 4.03 0.52 -3.21
CA ALA A 368 3.31 -0.09 -4.32
C ALA A 368 1.79 0.07 -4.12
N LEU A 369 1.13 0.75 -5.04
CA LEU A 369 -0.32 0.99 -5.02
C LEU A 369 -1.01 0.33 -6.20
N ALA A 370 -2.15 -0.28 -5.92
CA ALA A 370 -3.01 -0.92 -6.92
C ALA A 370 -3.82 0.10 -7.72
N GLY A 371 -3.73 0.06 -9.05
CA GLY A 371 -4.65 0.77 -9.94
C GLY A 371 -5.99 0.05 -10.03
N THR A 372 -7.03 0.60 -9.42
CA THR A 372 -8.37 -0.01 -9.31
C THR A 372 -9.24 0.09 -10.57
N GLY A 373 -8.65 0.51 -11.69
CA GLY A 373 -9.33 0.72 -12.97
C GLY A 373 -10.01 2.08 -13.10
N THR A 374 -10.77 2.26 -14.16
CA THR A 374 -11.53 3.48 -14.44
C THR A 374 -12.93 3.41 -13.81
N PRO A 375 -13.62 4.56 -13.64
CA PRO A 375 -15.01 4.57 -13.20
C PRO A 375 -15.88 3.68 -14.11
N ILE A 376 -16.76 2.89 -13.50
CA ILE A 376 -17.74 2.11 -14.24
C ILE A 376 -18.77 3.03 -14.91
N GLN A 377 -19.51 2.50 -15.89
CA GLN A 377 -20.52 3.27 -16.60
C GLN A 377 -21.50 3.97 -15.64
N ASP A 378 -21.87 5.21 -15.97
CA ASP A 378 -22.79 6.06 -15.20
C ASP A 378 -22.30 6.44 -13.78
N CYS A 379 -21.06 6.07 -13.43
CA CYS A 379 -20.36 6.54 -12.24
C CYS A 379 -19.21 7.47 -12.63
N ARG A 380 -19.03 8.56 -11.89
CA ARG A 380 -17.95 9.52 -12.10
C ARG A 380 -17.15 9.64 -10.83
N VAL A 381 -15.85 9.85 -11.01
CA VAL A 381 -14.87 10.06 -9.93
C VAL A 381 -14.13 11.37 -10.18
N ARG A 382 -13.90 12.13 -9.11
CA ARG A 382 -12.96 13.25 -9.10
C ARG A 382 -12.10 13.22 -7.85
N ILE A 383 -10.94 13.85 -7.94
CA ILE A 383 -10.01 14.03 -6.83
C ILE A 383 -10.04 15.50 -6.44
N CYS A 384 -10.21 15.82 -5.16
CA CYS A 384 -10.35 17.20 -4.68
C CYS A 384 -9.40 17.55 -3.53
N ASP A 385 -9.16 18.85 -3.33
CA ASP A 385 -8.51 19.38 -2.13
C ASP A 385 -9.45 19.38 -0.91
N ASP A 386 -8.98 19.89 0.23
CA ASP A 386 -9.74 20.00 1.48
C ASP A 386 -10.96 20.95 1.39
N LEU A 387 -11.05 21.76 0.33
CA LEU A 387 -12.12 22.70 0.06
C LEU A 387 -13.08 22.20 -1.04
N ASP A 388 -12.99 20.91 -1.38
CA ASP A 388 -13.75 20.24 -2.44
C ASP A 388 -13.46 20.74 -3.88
N HIS A 389 -12.35 21.48 -4.11
CA HIS A 389 -11.96 21.89 -5.46
C HIS A 389 -11.24 20.75 -6.20
N PRO A 390 -11.62 20.46 -7.47
CA PRO A 390 -10.96 19.43 -8.26
C PRO A 390 -9.45 19.69 -8.43
N LEU A 391 -8.65 18.65 -8.26
CA LEU A 391 -7.21 18.65 -8.44
C LEU A 391 -6.82 18.04 -9.79
N PRO A 392 -5.65 18.43 -10.35
CA PRO A 392 -5.10 17.81 -11.55
C PRO A 392 -4.81 16.32 -11.37
N GLU A 393 -4.76 15.60 -12.49
CA GLU A 393 -4.36 14.20 -12.50
C GLU A 393 -2.96 13.99 -11.92
N GLY A 394 -2.73 12.83 -11.27
CA GLY A 394 -1.50 12.54 -10.53
C GLY A 394 -1.36 13.28 -9.19
N THR A 395 -2.29 14.15 -8.81
CA THR A 395 -2.27 14.85 -7.51
C THR A 395 -3.11 14.08 -6.49
N VAL A 396 -2.58 13.91 -5.28
CA VAL A 396 -3.27 13.22 -4.18
C VAL A 396 -4.34 14.13 -3.59
N GLY A 397 -5.54 13.59 -3.37
CA GLY A 397 -6.64 14.31 -2.75
C GLY A 397 -7.80 13.42 -2.34
N HIS A 398 -8.91 14.03 -1.93
CA HIS A 398 -10.13 13.34 -1.52
C HIS A 398 -10.85 12.77 -2.72
N ILE A 399 -11.19 11.48 -2.66
CA ILE A 399 -11.98 10.82 -3.68
C ILE A 399 -13.44 11.23 -3.48
N GLN A 400 -14.06 11.77 -4.54
CA GLN A 400 -15.48 12.10 -4.57
C GLN A 400 -16.15 11.39 -5.75
N ILE A 401 -17.38 10.94 -5.53
CA ILE A 401 -18.13 10.16 -6.52
C ILE A 401 -19.51 10.75 -6.82
N ALA A 402 -19.99 10.57 -8.04
CA ALA A 402 -21.34 10.96 -8.43
C ALA A 402 -21.85 10.05 -9.55
N GLY A 403 -23.12 9.66 -9.50
CA GLY A 403 -23.72 8.79 -10.50
C GLY A 403 -25.06 8.21 -10.04
N ASP A 404 -25.76 7.55 -10.94
CA ASP A 404 -27.08 6.96 -10.65
C ASP A 404 -26.98 5.79 -9.67
N ASN A 405 -25.78 5.22 -9.50
CA ASN A 405 -25.49 4.18 -8.50
C ASN A 405 -25.25 4.74 -7.08
N VAL A 406 -25.11 6.05 -6.91
CA VAL A 406 -24.84 6.66 -5.61
C VAL A 406 -26.14 6.78 -4.82
N THR A 407 -26.09 6.42 -3.53
CA THR A 407 -27.20 6.50 -2.58
C THR A 407 -27.75 7.92 -2.50
N SER A 408 -29.03 8.06 -2.10
CA SER A 408 -29.59 9.37 -1.72
C SER A 408 -29.19 9.81 -0.31
N GLY A 409 -28.59 8.91 0.50
CA GLY A 409 -28.15 9.22 1.86
C GLY A 409 -28.31 8.08 2.85
N TYR A 410 -28.26 8.44 4.13
CA TYR A 410 -28.39 7.51 5.25
C TYR A 410 -29.81 7.54 5.83
N TYR A 411 -30.39 6.35 6.03
CA TYR A 411 -31.71 6.16 6.59
C TYR A 411 -31.81 6.77 7.99
N ASN A 412 -32.84 7.59 8.23
CA ASN A 412 -33.10 8.29 9.48
C ASN A 412 -31.89 9.08 10.04
N ASN A 413 -30.97 9.54 9.17
CA ASN A 413 -29.77 10.26 9.60
C ASN A 413 -29.47 11.45 8.67
N ALA A 414 -30.24 12.52 8.83
CA ALA A 414 -30.13 13.73 8.01
C ALA A 414 -28.75 14.41 8.17
N GLU A 415 -28.19 14.44 9.39
CA GLU A 415 -26.88 15.06 9.65
C GLU A 415 -25.75 14.32 8.91
N ALA A 416 -25.71 12.98 8.98
CA ALA A 416 -24.71 12.22 8.24
C ALA A 416 -24.92 12.30 6.73
N THR A 417 -26.18 12.44 6.28
CA THR A 417 -26.53 12.61 4.87
C THR A 417 -26.04 13.95 4.33
N GLU A 418 -26.25 15.04 5.06
CA GLU A 418 -25.76 16.37 4.68
C GLU A 418 -24.22 16.38 4.59
N LYS A 419 -23.53 15.73 5.53
CA LYS A 419 -22.06 15.61 5.51
C LYS A 419 -21.54 14.74 4.36
N LEU A 420 -22.35 13.80 3.84
CA LEU A 420 -21.96 12.94 2.73
C LEU A 420 -21.80 13.76 1.45
N PHE A 421 -22.63 14.76 1.20
CA PHE A 421 -22.65 15.47 -0.08
C PHE A 421 -21.93 16.82 -0.04
N THR A 422 -21.23 17.14 -1.12
CA THR A 422 -20.78 18.50 -1.43
C THR A 422 -21.94 19.37 -1.88
N SER A 423 -21.73 20.69 -1.90
CA SER A 423 -22.75 21.65 -2.35
C SER A 423 -23.17 21.45 -3.81
N ASP A 424 -22.30 20.87 -4.64
CA ASP A 424 -22.56 20.53 -6.04
C ASP A 424 -22.99 19.05 -6.26
N GLY A 425 -23.33 18.33 -5.19
CA GLY A 425 -24.00 17.03 -5.25
C GLY A 425 -23.11 15.80 -5.42
N TRP A 426 -21.80 15.92 -5.13
CA TRP A 426 -20.88 14.78 -5.11
C TRP A 426 -20.80 14.16 -3.72
N ALA A 427 -20.75 12.83 -3.63
CA ALA A 427 -20.56 12.13 -2.37
C ALA A 427 -19.06 12.08 -2.00
N ARG A 428 -18.74 12.53 -0.78
CA ARG A 428 -17.42 12.42 -0.16
C ARG A 428 -17.22 11.00 0.35
N THR A 429 -16.25 10.28 -0.20
CA THR A 429 -15.99 8.88 0.17
C THR A 429 -15.31 8.74 1.53
N GLY A 430 -14.52 9.75 1.92
CA GLY A 430 -13.61 9.69 3.07
C GLY A 430 -12.31 8.92 2.80
N ASP A 431 -12.10 8.50 1.55
CA ASP A 431 -10.88 7.88 1.06
C ASP A 431 -10.05 8.91 0.26
N LEU A 432 -8.74 8.70 0.25
CA LEU A 432 -7.77 9.49 -0.50
C LEU A 432 -7.23 8.69 -1.68
N GLY A 433 -6.89 9.39 -2.74
CA GLY A 433 -6.31 8.80 -3.93
C GLY A 433 -5.90 9.82 -4.96
N PHE A 434 -5.47 9.32 -6.11
CA PHE A 434 -5.17 10.11 -7.30
C PHE A 434 -5.62 9.34 -8.55
N LEU A 435 -5.73 10.05 -9.67
CA LEU A 435 -6.00 9.46 -10.98
C LEU A 435 -4.71 9.35 -11.79
N VAL A 436 -4.60 8.30 -12.62
CA VAL A 436 -3.56 8.15 -13.65
C VAL A 436 -4.20 7.55 -14.91
N GLU A 437 -4.18 8.30 -16.01
CA GLU A 437 -4.91 7.98 -17.24
C GLU A 437 -6.38 7.59 -16.97
N GLY A 438 -7.06 8.36 -16.10
CA GLY A 438 -8.43 8.12 -15.67
C GLY A 438 -8.63 6.93 -14.73
N ARG A 439 -7.55 6.21 -14.35
CA ARG A 439 -7.61 5.08 -13.42
C ARG A 439 -7.41 5.55 -12.00
N LEU A 440 -8.28 5.09 -11.11
CA LEU A 440 -8.23 5.44 -9.70
C LEU A 440 -7.21 4.59 -8.96
N THR A 441 -6.34 5.27 -8.21
CA THR A 441 -5.42 4.65 -7.25
C THR A 441 -5.75 5.17 -5.86
N VAL A 442 -6.09 4.27 -4.95
CA VAL A 442 -6.45 4.60 -3.56
C VAL A 442 -5.20 4.56 -2.70
N THR A 443 -4.90 5.66 -2.00
CA THR A 443 -3.74 5.75 -1.10
C THR A 443 -4.08 5.38 0.33
N GLY A 444 -5.32 5.61 0.77
CA GLY A 444 -5.78 5.23 2.11
C GLY A 444 -7.02 5.98 2.56
N ARG A 445 -7.28 5.96 3.87
CA ARG A 445 -8.42 6.64 4.50
C ARG A 445 -7.98 7.87 5.25
N THR A 446 -8.64 9.01 5.02
CA THR A 446 -8.28 10.29 5.64
C THR A 446 -8.21 10.21 7.16
N LYS A 447 -9.13 9.48 7.78
CA LYS A 447 -9.22 9.34 9.25
C LYS A 447 -8.24 8.32 9.86
N ASP A 448 -7.66 7.46 9.03
CA ASP A 448 -6.75 6.42 9.47
C ASP A 448 -5.27 6.81 9.27
N ILE A 449 -4.98 7.94 8.60
CA ILE A 449 -3.62 8.44 8.43
C ILE A 449 -3.00 8.68 9.81
N ILE A 450 -1.78 8.19 9.99
CA ILE A 450 -0.95 8.45 11.16
C ILE A 450 0.05 9.54 10.78
N PHE A 451 0.03 10.66 11.50
CA PHE A 451 0.89 11.81 11.25
C PHE A 451 2.12 11.78 12.17
N ILE A 452 3.31 11.53 11.63
CA ILE A 452 4.55 11.43 12.42
C ILE A 452 5.63 12.30 11.80
N ASN A 453 6.16 13.25 12.57
CA ASN A 453 7.20 14.21 12.14
C ASN A 453 6.86 14.96 10.84
N GLY A 454 5.57 15.22 10.60
CA GLY A 454 5.07 15.87 9.40
C GLY A 454 4.80 14.94 8.22
N SER A 455 5.19 13.65 8.27
CA SER A 455 4.91 12.68 7.20
C SER A 455 3.62 11.90 7.44
N ASN A 456 2.95 11.53 6.35
CA ASN A 456 1.74 10.70 6.37
C ASN A 456 2.14 9.22 6.29
N TYR A 457 1.77 8.45 7.32
CA TYR A 457 1.93 7.01 7.31
C TYR A 457 0.56 6.35 7.24
N PHE A 458 0.40 5.45 6.28
CA PHE A 458 -0.81 4.65 6.16
C PHE A 458 -0.68 3.37 6.98
N PRO A 459 -1.63 3.05 7.87
CA PRO A 459 -1.54 1.88 8.74
C PRO A 459 -1.31 0.56 8.00
N HIS A 460 -1.95 0.37 6.85
CA HIS A 460 -1.85 -0.85 6.08
C HIS A 460 -0.44 -1.08 5.50
N ASP A 461 0.31 -0.01 5.24
CA ASP A 461 1.68 -0.10 4.76
C ASP A 461 2.64 -0.49 5.92
N ILE A 462 2.45 0.09 7.11
CA ILE A 462 3.16 -0.33 8.33
C ILE A 462 2.89 -1.81 8.63
N GLU A 463 1.61 -2.22 8.57
CA GLU A 463 1.20 -3.60 8.79
C GLU A 463 1.86 -4.55 7.78
N ARG A 464 1.81 -4.23 6.48
CA ARG A 464 2.41 -5.03 5.40
C ARG A 464 3.92 -5.21 5.60
N ILE A 465 4.64 -4.13 5.88
CA ILE A 465 6.10 -4.17 6.05
C ILE A 465 6.47 -4.96 7.30
N ALA A 466 5.75 -4.76 8.41
CA ALA A 466 6.00 -5.54 9.62
C ALA A 466 5.69 -7.04 9.44
N GLU A 467 4.78 -7.40 8.54
CA GLU A 467 4.51 -8.80 8.16
C GLU A 467 5.62 -9.46 7.33
N GLU A 468 6.55 -8.70 6.74
CA GLU A 468 7.70 -9.24 5.99
C GLU A 468 8.76 -9.90 6.88
N CYS A 469 8.66 -9.75 8.20
CA CYS A 469 9.56 -10.39 9.17
C CYS A 469 9.35 -11.93 9.17
N ALA A 470 10.04 -12.62 8.25
CA ALA A 470 9.83 -14.02 7.85
C ALA A 470 9.99 -15.07 8.97
N ASP A 471 10.68 -14.73 10.07
CA ASP A 471 10.95 -15.65 11.18
C ASP A 471 9.86 -15.66 12.26
N LEU A 472 8.84 -14.81 12.12
CA LEU A 472 7.82 -14.62 13.14
C LEU A 472 6.62 -15.52 12.86
N LYS A 473 6.16 -16.29 13.86
CA LYS A 473 4.82 -16.94 13.85
C LYS A 473 3.65 -15.94 13.83
N VAL A 474 3.92 -14.68 13.53
CA VAL A 474 3.00 -13.56 13.50
C VAL A 474 2.42 -13.46 12.11
N LYS A 475 1.09 -13.53 12.01
CA LYS A 475 0.40 -13.53 10.70
C LYS A 475 -0.50 -12.34 10.47
N ARG A 476 -0.83 -11.59 11.53
CA ARG A 476 -1.78 -10.48 11.48
C ARG A 476 -1.45 -9.45 12.55
N MET A 477 -1.57 -8.20 12.17
CA MET A 477 -1.35 -7.06 13.05
C MET A 477 -2.24 -5.89 12.67
N VAL A 478 -2.27 -4.87 13.54
CA VAL A 478 -3.06 -3.65 13.34
C VAL A 478 -2.22 -2.45 13.77
N ALA A 479 -1.96 -1.53 12.83
CA ALA A 479 -1.35 -0.24 13.12
C ALA A 479 -2.44 0.81 13.35
N CYS A 480 -2.20 1.75 14.27
CA CYS A 480 -3.04 2.93 14.43
C CYS A 480 -2.25 4.09 15.04
N GLY A 481 -2.74 5.31 14.82
CA GLY A 481 -2.26 6.50 15.52
C GLY A 481 -2.68 6.49 16.98
N ILE A 482 -1.76 6.88 17.86
CA ILE A 482 -1.99 7.14 19.27
C ILE A 482 -1.46 8.54 19.60
N TYR A 483 -2.13 9.25 20.50
CA TYR A 483 -1.72 10.59 20.88
C TYR A 483 -0.89 10.56 22.17
N ASN A 484 0.32 11.10 22.13
CA ASN A 484 1.17 11.25 23.30
C ASN A 484 0.94 12.62 23.93
N GLU A 485 0.19 12.67 25.04
CA GLU A 485 -0.15 13.91 25.75
C GLU A 485 1.08 14.65 26.29
N ARG A 486 2.20 13.96 26.54
CA ARG A 486 3.42 14.56 27.09
C ARG A 486 4.21 15.31 26.02
N THR A 487 4.29 14.76 24.82
CA THR A 487 5.01 15.38 23.69
C THR A 487 4.09 16.25 22.83
N GLY A 488 2.77 16.10 22.95
CA GLY A 488 1.79 16.79 22.12
C GLY A 488 1.78 16.32 20.67
N THR A 489 2.29 15.12 20.41
CA THR A 489 2.46 14.57 19.05
C THR A 489 1.68 13.28 18.88
N GLU A 490 1.26 13.00 17.66
CA GLU A 490 0.80 11.67 17.29
C GLU A 490 1.98 10.73 17.06
N GLU A 491 1.79 9.48 17.46
CA GLU A 491 2.76 8.39 17.39
C GLU A 491 2.08 7.14 16.82
N ALA A 492 2.85 6.17 16.33
CA ALA A 492 2.30 4.90 15.86
C ALA A 492 2.31 3.84 16.98
N ALA A 493 1.22 3.08 17.06
CA ALA A 493 1.12 1.83 17.81
C ALA A 493 0.84 0.66 16.87
N LEU A 494 1.39 -0.51 17.20
CA LEU A 494 1.20 -1.75 16.48
C LEU A 494 0.72 -2.86 17.44
N PHE A 495 -0.43 -3.44 17.14
CA PHE A 495 -1.03 -4.53 17.91
C PHE A 495 -0.90 -5.82 17.13
N VAL A 496 -0.13 -6.77 17.69
CA VAL A 496 0.32 -7.97 17.00
C VAL A 496 -0.46 -9.17 17.50
N GLN A 497 -1.08 -9.94 16.60
CA GLN A 497 -1.78 -11.15 17.02
C GLN A 497 -0.76 -12.21 17.49
N PHE A 498 -0.73 -12.45 18.80
CA PHE A 498 0.25 -13.33 19.44
C PHE A 498 -0.41 -14.16 20.56
N ARG A 499 -0.06 -15.45 20.63
CA ARG A 499 -0.65 -16.41 21.58
C ARG A 499 0.37 -17.11 22.48
N ASP A 500 1.65 -16.99 22.15
CA ASP A 500 2.73 -17.55 22.97
C ASP A 500 3.05 -16.60 24.15
N LYS A 501 4.05 -16.94 24.95
CA LYS A 501 4.31 -16.23 26.22
C LYS A 501 4.87 -14.81 26.00
N PRO A 502 4.61 -13.85 26.91
CA PRO A 502 5.13 -12.49 26.80
C PRO A 502 6.66 -12.39 26.62
N GLU A 503 7.44 -13.33 27.17
CA GLU A 503 8.90 -13.37 27.01
C GLU A 503 9.33 -13.64 25.56
N GLU A 504 8.60 -14.52 24.85
CA GLU A 504 8.83 -14.80 23.43
C GLU A 504 8.44 -13.59 22.58
N PHE A 505 7.39 -12.86 23.01
CA PHE A 505 6.93 -11.67 22.31
C PHE A 505 7.97 -10.55 22.28
N LEU A 506 8.83 -10.41 23.30
CA LEU A 506 9.87 -9.36 23.30
C LEU A 506 10.81 -9.48 22.09
N THR A 507 11.21 -10.70 21.75
CA THR A 507 12.05 -10.96 20.57
C THR A 507 11.32 -10.57 19.29
N VAL A 508 10.03 -10.92 19.20
CA VAL A 508 9.16 -10.56 18.09
C VAL A 508 9.03 -9.05 17.94
N SER A 509 8.76 -8.34 19.03
CA SER A 509 8.59 -6.89 19.02
C SER A 509 9.87 -6.16 18.60
N GLU A 510 11.04 -6.63 19.02
CA GLU A 510 12.33 -6.05 18.64
C GLU A 510 12.66 -6.29 17.17
N GLN A 511 12.40 -7.49 16.64
CA GLN A 511 12.58 -7.78 15.21
C GLN A 511 11.70 -6.88 14.34
N ILE A 512 10.42 -6.73 14.70
CA ILE A 512 9.49 -5.83 14.00
C ILE A 512 9.98 -4.38 14.09
N ARG A 513 10.39 -3.92 15.27
CA ARG A 513 10.90 -2.56 15.50
C ARG A 513 12.11 -2.26 14.62
N ARG A 514 13.09 -3.17 14.57
CA ARG A 514 14.29 -3.05 13.73
C ARG A 514 13.94 -3.03 12.25
N HIS A 515 13.06 -3.93 11.80
CA HIS A 515 12.66 -4.00 10.39
C HIS A 515 11.92 -2.74 9.95
N LEU A 516 10.94 -2.28 10.74
CA LEU A 516 10.21 -1.04 10.45
C LEU A 516 11.13 0.18 10.46
N ASN A 517 12.07 0.26 11.41
CA ASN A 517 13.02 1.37 11.41
C ASN A 517 13.96 1.32 10.20
N ARG A 518 14.42 0.13 9.80
CA ARG A 518 15.29 -0.07 8.63
C ARG A 518 14.58 0.26 7.31
N VAL A 519 13.33 -0.15 7.15
CA VAL A 519 12.59 0.00 5.88
C VAL A 519 11.87 1.34 5.77
N LEU A 520 11.26 1.83 6.86
CA LEU A 520 10.45 3.06 6.86
C LEU A 520 11.14 4.27 7.52
N GLY A 521 12.31 4.09 8.14
CA GLY A 521 12.86 5.11 9.04
C GLY A 521 11.99 5.37 10.27
N LEU A 522 10.94 4.58 10.49
CA LEU A 522 9.89 4.86 11.46
C LEU A 522 10.14 4.14 12.79
N GLN A 523 10.11 4.90 13.89
CA GLN A 523 10.10 4.36 15.25
C GLN A 523 8.65 4.19 15.71
N ILE A 524 8.20 2.94 15.85
CA ILE A 524 6.87 2.64 16.42
C ILE A 524 6.93 2.75 17.94
N SER A 525 6.20 3.66 18.56
CA SER A 525 6.26 3.86 20.02
C SER A 525 5.85 2.62 20.79
N VAL A 526 4.78 1.95 20.35
CA VAL A 526 4.13 0.87 21.09
C VAL A 526 3.97 -0.36 20.20
N ILE A 527 4.49 -1.51 20.63
CA ILE A 527 4.26 -2.81 19.96
C ILE A 527 3.74 -3.77 21.02
N LEU A 528 2.49 -4.23 20.89
CA LEU A 528 1.80 -5.00 21.94
C LEU A 528 1.19 -6.30 21.42
N PRO A 529 1.23 -7.39 22.21
CA PRO A 529 0.58 -8.63 21.84
C PRO A 529 -0.93 -8.55 22.13
N VAL A 530 -1.72 -9.10 21.23
CA VAL A 530 -3.17 -9.28 21.41
C VAL A 530 -3.57 -10.68 20.99
N HIS A 531 -4.46 -11.32 21.75
CA HIS A 531 -4.90 -12.69 21.42
C HIS A 531 -5.81 -12.77 20.19
N LYS A 532 -6.65 -11.74 20.00
CA LYS A 532 -7.62 -11.65 18.91
C LYS A 532 -7.68 -10.22 18.39
N LEU A 533 -7.89 -10.10 17.08
CA LEU A 533 -8.03 -8.81 16.42
C LEU A 533 -9.49 -8.33 16.38
N TYR A 534 -9.72 -7.02 16.56
CA TYR A 534 -11.02 -6.39 16.37
C TYR A 534 -11.29 -6.18 14.88
N GLN A 535 -12.30 -6.89 14.37
CA GLN A 535 -12.66 -6.91 12.95
C GLN A 535 -14.16 -6.83 12.76
N THR A 536 -14.58 -6.30 11.62
CA THR A 536 -15.95 -6.44 11.13
C THR A 536 -16.23 -7.89 10.73
N THR A 537 -17.50 -8.22 10.50
CA THR A 537 -17.90 -9.52 9.99
C THR A 537 -17.43 -9.80 8.56
N SER A 538 -17.03 -8.75 7.82
CA SER A 538 -16.36 -8.86 6.52
C SER A 538 -14.83 -8.97 6.60
N GLY A 539 -14.24 -8.97 7.81
CA GLY A 539 -12.80 -9.11 8.01
C GLY A 539 -12.00 -7.79 8.11
N LYS A 540 -12.65 -6.63 7.92
CA LYS A 540 -12.00 -5.31 8.00
C LYS A 540 -11.52 -4.99 9.42
N LEU A 541 -10.28 -4.52 9.56
CA LEU A 541 -9.70 -4.12 10.85
C LEU A 541 -10.38 -2.87 11.43
N GLN A 542 -10.69 -2.88 12.73
CA GLN A 542 -11.32 -1.75 13.43
C GLN A 542 -10.28 -0.92 14.22
N ARG A 543 -9.43 -0.17 13.51
CA ARG A 543 -8.29 0.60 14.09
C ARG A 543 -8.69 1.55 15.22
N TYR A 544 -9.81 2.26 15.05
CA TYR A 544 -10.34 3.19 16.06
C TYR A 544 -10.54 2.55 17.44
N LYS A 545 -10.90 1.25 17.50
CA LYS A 545 -11.08 0.54 18.78
C LYS A 545 -9.76 0.35 19.51
N TYR A 546 -8.66 0.12 18.78
CA TYR A 546 -7.34 -0.02 19.38
C TYR A 546 -6.86 1.30 19.96
N ALA A 547 -6.97 2.39 19.19
CA ALA A 547 -6.64 3.74 19.66
C ALA A 547 -7.46 4.13 20.91
N ALA A 548 -8.78 3.89 20.89
CA ALA A 548 -9.66 4.15 22.03
C ALA A 548 -9.27 3.31 23.27
N LYS A 549 -9.09 1.99 23.10
CA LYS A 549 -8.71 1.09 24.21
C LYS A 549 -7.35 1.39 24.78
N TYR A 550 -6.39 1.80 23.93
CA TYR A 550 -5.09 2.27 24.36
C TYR A 550 -5.23 3.52 25.23
N LYS A 551 -5.99 4.52 24.78
CA LYS A 551 -6.29 5.74 25.53
C LYS A 551 -6.99 5.46 26.88
N GLU A 552 -7.91 4.50 26.91
CA GLU A 552 -8.60 4.04 28.13
C GLU A 552 -7.68 3.29 29.10
N GLY A 553 -6.46 2.92 28.68
CA GLY A 553 -5.51 2.19 29.50
C GLY A 553 -5.76 0.68 29.56
N THR A 554 -6.53 0.13 28.62
CA THR A 554 -6.83 -1.32 28.55
C THR A 554 -5.55 -2.17 28.53
N TYR A 555 -4.47 -1.65 27.94
CA TYR A 555 -3.22 -2.38 27.74
C TYR A 555 -2.13 -2.09 28.79
N ARG A 556 -2.41 -1.30 29.82
CA ARG A 556 -1.38 -0.89 30.81
C ARG A 556 -0.73 -2.07 31.53
N GLU A 557 -1.49 -3.12 31.81
CA GLU A 557 -1.00 -4.31 32.50
C GLU A 557 0.04 -5.04 31.66
N ILE A 558 -0.28 -5.32 30.39
CA ILE A 558 0.64 -5.99 29.47
C ILE A 558 1.84 -5.10 29.11
N GLU A 559 1.66 -3.77 28.99
CA GLU A 559 2.77 -2.82 28.84
C GLU A 559 3.73 -2.89 30.04
N SER A 560 3.18 -2.91 31.26
CA SER A 560 3.97 -2.99 32.48
C SER A 560 4.70 -4.33 32.62
N GLU A 561 4.04 -5.43 32.22
CA GLU A 561 4.63 -6.77 32.20
C GLU A 561 5.79 -6.84 31.22
N LEU A 562 5.59 -6.41 29.96
CA LEU A 562 6.65 -6.38 28.95
C LEU A 562 7.81 -5.48 29.37
N ALA A 563 7.53 -4.30 29.92
CA ALA A 563 8.57 -3.41 30.45
C ALA A 563 9.31 -4.02 31.65
N ARG A 564 8.68 -4.89 32.44
CA ARG A 564 9.38 -5.64 33.50
C ARG A 564 10.26 -6.74 32.91
N LEU A 565 9.72 -7.55 32.02
CA LEU A 565 10.46 -8.65 31.36
C LEU A 565 11.65 -8.13 30.56
N GLN A 566 11.48 -7.00 29.86
CA GLN A 566 12.55 -6.34 29.12
C GLN A 566 13.64 -5.84 30.07
N ARG A 567 13.28 -5.24 31.22
CA ARG A 567 14.25 -4.90 32.27
C ARG A 567 14.96 -6.12 32.84
N ASP A 568 14.26 -7.22 33.07
CA ASP A 568 14.85 -8.46 33.59
C ASP A 568 15.84 -9.07 32.58
N GLN A 569 15.50 -9.11 31.29
CA GLN A 569 16.40 -9.51 30.21
C GLN A 569 17.61 -8.57 30.08
N GLU A 570 17.40 -7.26 30.18
CA GLU A 570 18.46 -6.26 30.13
C GLU A 570 19.43 -6.38 31.30
N VAL A 571 18.94 -6.65 32.52
CA VAL A 571 19.79 -6.88 33.70
C VAL A 571 20.61 -8.16 33.52
N ALA A 572 19.99 -9.24 33.03
CA ALA A 572 20.70 -10.48 32.72
C ALA A 572 21.76 -10.30 31.62
N ALA A 573 21.43 -9.54 30.57
CA ALA A 573 22.37 -9.18 29.52
C ALA A 573 23.50 -8.29 30.07
N ALA A 574 23.21 -7.25 30.85
CA ALA A 574 24.21 -6.36 31.43
C ALA A 574 25.22 -7.08 32.35
N LEU A 575 24.83 -8.21 32.97
CA LEU A 575 25.74 -9.06 33.74
C LEU A 575 26.73 -9.85 32.86
N THR A 576 26.41 -10.05 31.58
CA THR A 576 27.23 -10.79 30.60
C THR A 576 27.87 -9.89 29.53
N ARG A 577 27.42 -8.63 29.40
CA ARG A 577 27.93 -7.65 28.45
C ARG A 577 29.37 -7.25 28.75
N ARG A 578 30.16 -7.12 27.70
CA ARG A 578 31.51 -6.55 27.76
C ARG A 578 31.39 -5.07 28.15
N LYS A 579 32.03 -4.69 29.25
CA LYS A 579 32.15 -3.29 29.64
C LYS A 579 33.19 -2.60 28.76
N PRO A 580 33.00 -1.30 28.45
CA PRO A 580 34.03 -0.52 27.76
C PRO A 580 35.35 -0.61 28.53
N ASP A 581 36.38 -1.07 27.84
CA ASP A 581 37.70 -1.32 28.38
C ASP A 581 38.69 -0.32 27.78
N GLY A 582 39.47 0.33 28.66
CA GLY A 582 40.32 1.46 28.30
C GLY A 582 39.59 2.82 28.24
N GLU A 583 40.38 3.90 28.27
CA GLU A 583 39.87 5.28 28.38
C GLU A 583 39.05 5.72 27.17
N ILE A 584 39.43 5.28 25.96
CA ILE A 584 38.78 5.65 24.70
C ILE A 584 37.40 5.01 24.57
N GLU A 585 37.27 3.70 24.80
CA GLU A 585 35.95 3.04 24.77
C GLU A 585 35.00 3.65 25.81
N GLN A 586 35.50 4.00 27.00
CA GLN A 586 34.69 4.64 28.04
C GLN A 586 34.23 6.04 27.66
N ALA A 587 35.09 6.83 27.02
CA ALA A 587 34.75 8.17 26.55
C ALA A 587 33.71 8.11 25.42
N LEU A 588 33.95 7.26 24.41
CA LEU A 588 33.02 7.05 23.29
C LEU A 588 31.66 6.54 23.78
N PHE A 589 31.65 5.57 24.69
CA PHE A 589 30.43 5.03 25.27
C PHE A 589 29.60 6.12 25.98
N ARG A 590 30.25 7.04 26.71
CA ARG A 590 29.55 8.18 27.34
C ARG A 590 28.98 9.14 26.32
N VAL A 591 29.76 9.53 25.32
CA VAL A 591 29.31 10.44 24.25
C VAL A 591 28.09 9.87 23.53
N TRP A 592 28.13 8.58 23.19
CA TRP A 592 27.02 7.87 22.58
C TRP A 592 25.81 7.81 23.51
N SER A 593 26.03 7.51 24.79
CA SER A 593 24.95 7.44 25.78
C SER A 593 24.20 8.76 25.91
N ASP A 594 24.94 9.87 25.94
CA ASP A 594 24.38 11.21 26.06
C ASP A 594 23.60 11.62 24.79
N LEU A 595 24.11 11.27 23.60
CA LEU A 595 23.49 11.64 22.33
C LEU A 595 22.25 10.81 22.00
N LEU A 596 22.30 9.50 22.28
CA LEU A 596 21.20 8.59 22.03
C LEU A 596 20.16 8.62 23.18
N GLY A 597 20.52 9.23 24.32
CA GLY A 597 19.68 9.25 25.53
C GLY A 597 19.52 7.85 26.14
N ARG A 598 20.53 6.98 25.99
CA ARG A 598 20.48 5.56 26.37
C ARG A 598 21.82 5.10 26.92
N GLU A 599 21.86 4.59 28.14
CA GLU A 599 23.09 4.06 28.76
C GLU A 599 23.28 2.54 28.52
N ARG A 600 22.46 1.91 27.67
CA ARG A 600 22.36 0.46 27.54
C ARG A 600 22.43 0.01 26.08
N PHE A 601 23.64 -0.18 25.56
CA PHE A 601 23.92 -0.75 24.24
C PHE A 601 25.23 -1.54 24.28
N ASP A 602 25.45 -2.44 23.32
CA ASP A 602 26.68 -3.23 23.20
C ASP A 602 27.77 -2.44 22.45
N LEU A 603 29.04 -2.68 22.77
CA LEU A 603 30.17 -1.94 22.16
C LEU A 603 30.33 -2.18 20.66
N GLU A 604 29.68 -3.21 20.13
CA GLU A 604 29.68 -3.56 18.71
C GLU A 604 28.39 -3.11 18.01
N ASP A 605 27.39 -2.62 18.76
CA ASP A 605 26.15 -2.11 18.17
C ASP A 605 26.45 -0.93 17.26
N SER A 606 25.79 -0.91 16.10
CA SER A 606 25.91 0.19 15.16
C SER A 606 25.21 1.43 15.71
N PHE A 607 25.87 2.60 15.66
CA PHE A 607 25.29 3.88 16.07
C PHE A 607 23.93 4.14 15.40
N PHE A 608 23.81 3.75 14.14
CA PHE A 608 22.61 3.93 13.32
C PHE A 608 21.47 3.00 13.74
N GLU A 609 21.78 1.74 14.05
CA GLU A 609 20.78 0.78 14.54
C GLU A 609 20.22 1.16 15.92
N LEU A 610 21.01 1.91 16.71
CA LEU A 610 20.58 2.45 17.99
C LEU A 610 19.73 3.72 17.88
N GLY A 611 19.45 4.21 16.66
CA GLY A 611 18.66 5.41 16.41
C GLY A 611 19.49 6.67 16.12
N GLY A 612 20.78 6.51 15.82
CA GLY A 612 21.64 7.60 15.36
C GLY A 612 21.18 8.16 14.01
N THR A 613 20.80 9.43 13.98
CA THR A 613 20.43 10.15 12.75
C THR A 613 21.63 10.94 12.21
N SER A 614 21.56 11.42 10.96
CA SER A 614 22.62 12.27 10.38
C SER A 614 22.93 13.51 11.22
N MET A 615 21.92 14.09 11.90
CA MET A 615 22.12 15.21 12.82
C MET A 615 22.87 14.79 14.10
N LEU A 616 22.58 13.60 14.63
CA LEU A 616 23.30 13.04 15.78
C LEU A 616 24.73 12.63 15.43
N VAL A 617 25.01 12.24 14.18
CA VAL A 617 26.38 11.93 13.72
C VAL A 617 27.25 13.19 13.72
N VAL A 618 26.72 14.35 13.32
CA VAL A 618 27.46 15.61 13.38
C VAL A 618 27.80 15.96 14.83
N GLN A 619 26.84 15.85 15.74
CA GLN A 619 27.08 16.10 17.17
C GLN A 619 28.02 15.07 17.79
N LEU A 620 27.96 13.81 17.33
CA LEU A 620 28.87 12.75 17.73
C LEU A 620 30.30 13.09 17.32
N PHE A 621 30.49 13.51 16.07
CA PHE A 621 31.78 13.94 15.57
C PHE A 621 32.33 15.12 16.35
N GLU A 622 31.55 16.19 16.53
CA GLU A 622 31.99 17.38 17.27
C GLU A 622 32.48 17.01 18.68
N ARG A 623 31.75 16.15 19.40
CA ARG A 623 32.14 15.70 20.74
C ARG A 623 33.37 14.79 20.74
N ILE A 624 33.53 13.92 19.74
CA ILE A 624 34.74 13.10 19.63
C ILE A 624 35.94 13.96 19.24
N GLU A 625 35.76 14.93 18.35
CA GLU A 625 36.80 15.88 17.91
C GLU A 625 37.23 16.80 19.07
N GLU A 626 36.33 17.19 19.98
CA GLU A 626 36.70 17.88 21.22
C GLU A 626 37.58 17.03 22.14
N LEU A 627 37.30 15.73 22.25
CA LEU A 627 38.03 14.80 23.11
C LEU A 627 39.35 14.32 22.50
N TYR A 628 39.37 14.15 21.18
CA TYR A 628 40.49 13.62 20.40
C TYR A 628 40.70 14.47 19.12
N PRO A 629 41.19 15.73 19.26
CA PRO A 629 41.28 16.66 18.14
C PRO A 629 42.17 16.15 17.01
N GLY A 630 41.66 16.20 15.78
CA GLY A 630 42.36 15.80 14.57
C GLY A 630 42.68 14.30 14.51
N VAL A 631 41.98 13.45 15.28
CA VAL A 631 42.22 12.00 15.30
C VAL A 631 41.28 11.25 14.35
N ILE A 632 40.06 11.74 14.18
CA ILE A 632 39.06 11.14 13.29
C ILE A 632 38.48 12.21 12.36
N THR A 633 37.78 11.79 11.32
CA THR A 633 36.94 12.64 10.48
C THR A 633 35.48 12.26 10.62
N LEU A 634 34.59 13.15 10.15
CA LEU A 634 33.16 12.86 10.10
C LEU A 634 32.88 11.60 9.26
N THR A 635 33.70 11.34 8.24
CA THR A 635 33.65 10.12 7.42
C THR A 635 33.97 8.85 8.22
N ASP A 636 34.94 8.90 9.14
CA ASP A 636 35.39 7.71 9.88
C ASP A 636 34.28 7.11 10.75
N ILE A 637 33.31 7.91 11.17
CA ILE A 637 32.14 7.44 11.94
C ILE A 637 31.25 6.52 11.12
N PHE A 638 31.15 6.74 9.80
CA PHE A 638 30.38 5.87 8.90
C PHE A 638 31.12 4.57 8.61
N GLY A 639 32.44 4.63 8.42
CA GLY A 639 33.28 3.45 8.19
C GLY A 639 33.53 2.60 9.44
N SER A 640 33.36 3.18 10.63
CA SER A 640 33.55 2.51 11.92
C SER A 640 32.34 2.74 12.84
N PRO A 641 31.14 2.22 12.51
CA PRO A 641 29.91 2.66 13.16
C PRO A 641 29.67 2.03 14.54
N SER A 642 30.70 1.54 15.25
CA SER A 642 30.59 0.97 16.62
C SER A 642 31.62 1.60 17.57
N VAL A 643 31.34 1.58 18.87
CA VAL A 643 32.31 2.05 19.89
C VAL A 643 33.64 1.30 19.77
N THR A 644 33.60 -0.01 19.53
CA THR A 644 34.81 -0.83 19.36
C THR A 644 35.61 -0.43 18.13
N LEU A 645 34.95 -0.21 16.99
CA LEU A 645 35.62 0.17 15.74
C LEU A 645 36.23 1.57 15.84
N LEU A 646 35.48 2.56 16.34
CA LEU A 646 35.99 3.92 16.57
C LEU A 646 37.13 3.93 17.58
N SER A 647 37.04 3.16 18.66
CA SER A 647 38.10 3.07 19.67
C SER A 647 39.41 2.55 19.06
N ARG A 648 39.34 1.54 18.19
CA ARG A 648 40.51 1.02 17.46
C ARG A 648 41.11 2.09 16.54
N LEU A 649 40.26 2.83 15.83
CA LEU A 649 40.69 3.88 14.90
C LEU A 649 41.38 5.04 15.64
N ILE A 650 40.85 5.45 16.81
CA ILE A 650 41.46 6.48 17.66
C ILE A 650 42.76 5.98 18.30
N SER A 651 42.76 4.74 18.82
CA SER A 651 43.94 4.15 19.48
C SER A 651 45.13 3.96 18.52
N GLY A 652 44.87 3.69 17.24
CA GLY A 652 45.89 3.50 16.20
C GLY A 652 46.55 4.79 15.69
N SER A 653 46.14 5.97 16.18
CA SER A 653 46.41 7.27 15.55
C SER A 653 47.25 8.24 16.41
N HIS A 654 48.36 7.77 16.98
CA HIS A 654 49.25 8.56 17.88
C HIS A 654 50.29 9.50 17.19
N GLU A 655 50.12 9.83 15.90
CA GLU A 655 50.88 10.91 15.26
C GLU A 655 49.90 11.91 14.61
N PRO A 656 50.14 13.24 14.71
CA PRO A 656 49.44 14.22 13.89
C PRO A 656 49.88 14.01 12.43
N LYS A 657 49.09 13.23 11.70
CA LYS A 657 49.40 12.83 10.33
C LYS A 657 48.96 13.92 9.35
N GLN A 658 49.93 14.49 8.65
CA GLN A 658 49.73 15.30 7.45
C GLN A 658 48.84 14.56 6.43
N THR A 659 47.80 15.24 5.92
CA THR A 659 46.96 14.86 4.75
C THR A 659 46.57 13.38 4.73
N ARG A 660 45.51 13.04 5.47
CA ARG A 660 45.08 11.65 5.67
C ARG A 660 44.40 10.98 4.48
N PHE A 661 43.85 11.73 3.51
CA PHE A 661 42.93 11.14 2.54
C PHE A 661 43.46 11.23 1.11
N HIS A 662 43.56 10.06 0.47
CA HIS A 662 43.68 9.96 -0.97
C HIS A 662 42.26 9.89 -1.54
N MET A 663 41.86 10.91 -2.28
CA MET A 663 40.74 10.76 -3.19
C MET A 663 41.21 9.94 -4.37
N GLU A 664 40.38 8.99 -4.77
CA GLU A 664 40.61 8.21 -5.99
C GLU A 664 40.76 9.17 -7.17
N THR A 665 41.68 8.89 -8.10
CA THR A 665 41.96 9.82 -9.21
C THR A 665 41.78 9.12 -10.55
N VAL A 666 41.51 9.89 -11.58
CA VAL A 666 41.55 9.40 -12.96
C VAL A 666 42.97 9.56 -13.50
N HIS A 667 43.51 8.53 -14.15
CA HIS A 667 44.86 8.50 -14.69
C HIS A 667 44.82 8.85 -16.17
N LEU A 668 45.36 10.01 -16.53
CA LEU A 668 45.30 10.56 -17.89
C LEU A 668 46.66 10.54 -18.56
N SER A 669 46.66 10.49 -19.90
CA SER A 669 47.90 10.60 -20.67
C SER A 669 48.63 11.93 -20.37
N PRO A 670 49.98 11.95 -20.31
CA PRO A 670 50.76 13.16 -19.99
C PRO A 670 50.44 14.40 -20.84
N GLN A 671 49.94 14.20 -22.07
CA GLN A 671 49.53 15.28 -22.96
C GLN A 671 48.38 16.16 -22.42
N TYR A 672 47.63 15.67 -21.42
CA TYR A 672 46.54 16.41 -20.77
C TYR A 672 47.03 17.34 -19.64
N PHE A 673 48.31 17.29 -19.24
CA PHE A 673 48.86 18.04 -18.10
C PHE A 673 49.77 19.24 -18.47
N GLN A 674 49.74 19.71 -19.72
CA GLN A 674 50.53 20.88 -20.14
C GLN A 674 49.77 22.19 -19.93
N ALA A 675 50.08 22.90 -18.85
CA ALA A 675 49.52 24.22 -18.54
C ALA A 675 49.85 25.25 -19.64
N ALA A 676 48.86 26.07 -20.03
CA ALA A 676 49.05 27.15 -21.00
C ALA A 676 49.69 28.38 -20.35
N GLU A 677 50.57 29.08 -21.07
CA GLU A 677 51.06 30.41 -20.66
C GLU A 677 49.91 31.43 -20.74
N ASN A 678 49.38 31.80 -19.57
CA ASN A 678 48.49 32.93 -19.24
C ASN A 678 47.34 33.31 -20.20
N GLY A 679 46.11 33.21 -19.67
CA GLY A 679 44.93 33.94 -20.18
C GLY A 679 43.89 33.12 -20.95
N ALA A 680 44.00 31.79 -20.99
CA ALA A 680 43.02 30.93 -21.65
C ALA A 680 41.71 30.80 -20.86
N GLU A 681 40.60 30.74 -21.60
CA GLU A 681 39.26 30.44 -21.10
C GLU A 681 39.27 29.09 -20.36
N ASN A 682 39.03 29.08 -19.05
CA ASN A 682 39.13 27.90 -18.19
C ASN A 682 37.77 27.21 -17.94
N GLN A 683 36.75 27.63 -18.69
CA GLN A 683 35.39 27.18 -18.54
C GLN A 683 34.69 27.16 -19.90
N TYR A 684 34.09 26.03 -20.26
CA TYR A 684 33.26 25.88 -21.45
C TYR A 684 31.80 25.70 -21.05
N ARG A 685 30.86 26.08 -21.93
CA ARG A 685 29.42 25.92 -21.68
C ARG A 685 28.71 25.38 -22.91
N MET A 686 27.70 24.56 -22.68
CA MET A 686 26.75 24.13 -23.70
C MET A 686 25.33 24.21 -23.15
N ASN A 687 24.36 24.42 -24.03
CA ASN A 687 22.95 24.47 -23.68
C ASN A 687 22.22 23.30 -24.35
N LEU A 688 21.60 22.47 -23.54
CA LEU A 688 20.72 21.41 -24.01
C LEU A 688 19.35 22.02 -24.31
N SER A 689 18.97 21.98 -25.60
CA SER A 689 17.69 22.53 -26.08
C SER A 689 16.51 21.87 -25.36
N GLY A 690 15.35 22.53 -25.33
CA GLY A 690 14.17 21.91 -24.70
C GLY A 690 13.66 20.67 -25.41
N THR A 691 13.91 20.55 -26.71
CA THR A 691 13.63 19.32 -27.46
C THR A 691 14.54 18.19 -27.02
N ASP A 692 15.85 18.44 -26.91
CA ASP A 692 16.83 17.42 -26.51
C ASP A 692 16.71 17.07 -25.02
N ARG A 693 16.30 18.02 -24.19
CA ARG A 693 15.97 17.77 -22.79
C ARG A 693 14.73 16.87 -22.64
N ASN A 694 13.71 17.07 -23.47
CA ASN A 694 12.56 16.16 -23.49
C ASN A 694 12.96 14.76 -23.97
N ARG A 695 13.83 14.66 -24.99
CA ARG A 695 14.38 13.37 -25.44
C ARG A 695 15.17 12.67 -24.35
N LEU A 696 15.99 13.42 -23.61
CA LEU A 696 16.75 12.88 -22.50
C LEU A 696 15.82 12.33 -21.41
N ARG A 697 14.76 13.08 -21.08
CA ARG A 697 13.73 12.61 -20.14
C ARG A 697 13.03 11.35 -20.63
N SER A 698 12.72 11.27 -21.92
CA SER A 698 12.16 10.05 -22.53
C SER A 698 13.13 8.88 -22.42
N LEU A 699 14.42 9.08 -22.71
CA LEU A 699 15.46 8.05 -22.60
C LEU A 699 15.63 7.58 -21.14
N CYS A 700 15.72 8.52 -20.20
CA CYS A 700 15.77 8.24 -18.76
C CYS A 700 14.55 7.44 -18.29
N LEU A 701 13.35 7.80 -18.76
CA LEU A 701 12.11 7.08 -18.48
C LEU A 701 12.13 5.66 -19.06
N ASN A 702 12.51 5.51 -20.33
CA ASN A 702 12.57 4.23 -21.04
C ASN A 702 13.57 3.27 -20.40
N ARG A 703 14.71 3.80 -19.95
CA ARG A 703 15.82 3.02 -19.38
C ARG A 703 15.79 2.92 -17.85
N ARG A 704 14.86 3.60 -17.17
CA ARG A 704 14.75 3.64 -15.70
C ARG A 704 16.01 4.16 -15.00
N VAL A 705 16.71 5.11 -15.64
CA VAL A 705 17.94 5.73 -15.13
C VAL A 705 17.74 7.22 -14.83
N ALA A 706 18.36 7.73 -13.77
CA ALA A 706 18.34 9.16 -13.45
C ALA A 706 19.11 9.99 -14.50
N GLU A 707 18.73 11.26 -14.73
CA GLU A 707 19.48 12.16 -15.63
C GLU A 707 20.95 12.27 -15.20
N GLU A 708 21.19 12.33 -13.88
CA GLU A 708 22.50 12.30 -13.25
C GLU A 708 23.32 11.07 -13.68
N ALA A 709 22.69 9.89 -13.68
CA ALA A 709 23.34 8.63 -14.03
C ALA A 709 23.77 8.63 -15.50
N VAL A 710 22.95 9.23 -16.38
CA VAL A 710 23.31 9.42 -17.79
C VAL A 710 24.53 10.33 -17.92
N TYR A 711 24.54 11.48 -17.26
CA TYR A 711 25.70 12.39 -17.31
C TYR A 711 26.96 11.75 -16.73
N LEU A 712 26.81 10.97 -15.66
CA LEU A 712 27.89 10.26 -14.99
C LEU A 712 28.48 9.14 -15.86
N ALA A 713 27.63 8.33 -16.48
CA ALA A 713 28.03 7.30 -17.42
C ALA A 713 28.73 7.90 -18.65
N LEU A 714 28.14 8.94 -19.25
CA LEU A 714 28.72 9.60 -20.42
C LEU A 714 30.07 10.25 -20.11
N LEU A 715 30.18 10.95 -18.98
CA LEU A 715 31.45 11.55 -18.57
C LEU A 715 32.51 10.48 -18.27
N ALA A 716 32.15 9.39 -17.58
CA ALA A 716 33.06 8.28 -17.33
C ALA A 716 33.53 7.61 -18.64
N ASN A 717 32.61 7.40 -19.60
CA ASN A 717 32.94 6.85 -20.91
C ASN A 717 33.87 7.77 -21.71
N THR A 718 33.58 9.07 -21.71
CA THR A 718 34.44 10.06 -22.41
C THR A 718 35.82 10.16 -21.77
N LEU A 719 35.91 10.06 -20.44
CA LEU A 719 37.20 10.00 -19.74
C LEU A 719 37.95 8.70 -20.07
N TYR A 720 37.27 7.56 -20.18
CA TYR A 720 37.90 6.28 -20.50
C TYR A 720 38.71 6.32 -21.80
N GLU A 721 38.19 7.00 -22.84
CA GLU A 721 38.89 7.16 -24.13
C GLU A 721 40.27 7.84 -24.01
N ILE A 722 40.49 8.59 -22.94
CA ILE A 722 41.72 9.37 -22.70
C ILE A 722 42.52 8.87 -21.49
N CYS A 723 42.02 7.85 -20.80
CA CYS A 723 42.66 7.23 -19.65
C CYS A 723 43.81 6.31 -20.06
N THR A 724 44.81 6.19 -19.19
CA THR A 724 45.91 5.22 -19.37
C THR A 724 45.64 3.87 -18.72
N GLU A 725 44.52 3.74 -18.01
CA GLU A 725 44.10 2.54 -17.27
C GLU A 725 42.63 2.23 -17.56
N SER A 726 42.20 1.00 -17.30
CA SER A 726 40.79 0.59 -17.44
C SER A 726 39.88 1.21 -16.38
N LYS A 727 40.46 1.65 -15.25
CA LYS A 727 39.72 2.24 -14.14
C LYS A 727 39.52 3.74 -14.35
N VAL A 728 38.27 4.19 -14.34
CA VAL A 728 37.86 5.61 -14.37
C VAL A 728 37.18 5.97 -13.08
N VAL A 729 37.44 7.18 -12.59
CA VAL A 729 36.83 7.70 -11.36
C VAL A 729 36.28 9.10 -11.59
N VAL A 730 35.00 9.28 -11.26
CA VAL A 730 34.31 10.57 -11.25
C VAL A 730 33.66 10.77 -9.88
N HIS A 731 33.88 11.92 -9.25
CA HIS A 731 33.23 12.22 -7.97
C HIS A 731 31.89 12.91 -8.18
N THR A 732 30.89 12.55 -7.39
CA THR A 732 29.56 13.19 -7.42
C THR A 732 29.04 13.41 -6.01
N MET A 733 28.07 14.31 -5.82
CA MET A 733 27.47 14.55 -4.51
C MET A 733 26.31 13.59 -4.19
N MET A 734 26.13 13.26 -2.91
CA MET A 734 24.92 12.56 -2.43
C MET A 734 23.74 13.53 -2.26
N ASP A 735 22.52 12.97 -2.19
CA ASP A 735 21.30 13.68 -1.79
C ASP A 735 21.41 14.17 -0.33
N GLY A 736 22.03 15.33 -0.11
CA GLY A 736 22.24 15.96 1.19
C GLY A 736 23.40 16.98 1.17
N PRO A 737 23.40 18.02 2.01
CA PRO A 737 24.42 19.06 1.94
C PRO A 737 25.79 18.52 2.37
N GLY A 738 26.78 18.62 1.47
CA GLY A 738 28.20 18.57 1.81
C GLY A 738 28.92 17.23 1.64
N TRP A 739 28.36 16.22 0.99
CA TRP A 739 28.99 14.90 0.84
C TRP A 739 29.32 14.55 -0.60
N VAL A 740 30.53 14.07 -0.84
CA VAL A 740 31.08 13.67 -2.15
C VAL A 740 31.44 12.18 -2.11
N ILE A 741 31.04 11.44 -3.13
CA ILE A 741 31.30 10.00 -3.30
C ILE A 741 32.02 9.74 -4.63
N PRO A 742 32.94 8.75 -4.70
CA PRO A 742 33.56 8.33 -5.95
C PRO A 742 32.66 7.32 -6.68
N PHE A 743 32.37 7.62 -7.93
CA PHE A 743 31.90 6.67 -8.93
C PHE A 743 33.11 6.06 -9.62
N CYS A 744 33.42 4.80 -9.29
CA CYS A 744 34.54 4.05 -9.82
C CYS A 744 34.02 3.01 -10.81
N VAL A 745 34.57 2.99 -12.01
CA VAL A 745 34.23 2.04 -13.07
C VAL A 745 35.51 1.40 -13.55
N ASP A 746 35.53 0.06 -13.65
CA ASP A 746 36.59 -0.65 -14.37
C ASP A 746 36.05 -1.09 -15.73
N PHE A 747 36.47 -0.42 -16.79
CA PHE A 747 36.06 -0.70 -18.16
C PHE A 747 36.60 -2.04 -18.69
N ALA A 748 37.43 -2.77 -17.93
CA ALA A 748 37.70 -4.17 -18.24
C ALA A 748 36.49 -5.09 -17.99
N ALA A 749 35.49 -4.61 -17.24
CA ALA A 749 34.28 -5.35 -16.87
C ALA A 749 32.99 -4.69 -17.41
N ILE A 750 33.11 -3.72 -18.32
CA ILE A 750 31.98 -3.02 -18.95
C ILE A 750 32.14 -3.12 -20.46
N ASP A 751 31.22 -3.82 -21.11
CA ASP A 751 31.23 -4.06 -22.55
C ASP A 751 30.22 -3.16 -23.28
N THR A 752 29.20 -2.65 -22.58
CA THR A 752 28.10 -1.87 -23.16
C THR A 752 27.81 -0.57 -22.40
N ILE A 753 27.22 0.42 -23.10
CA ILE A 753 26.79 1.68 -22.46
C ILE A 753 25.64 1.43 -21.47
N GLU A 754 24.83 0.40 -21.72
CA GLU A 754 23.75 -0.06 -20.84
C GLU A 754 24.29 -0.53 -19.49
N GLU A 755 25.33 -1.38 -19.47
CA GLU A 755 25.99 -1.81 -18.23
C GLU A 755 26.58 -0.64 -17.45
N LEU A 756 27.14 0.36 -18.16
CA LEU A 756 27.68 1.57 -17.54
C LEU A 756 26.58 2.43 -16.92
N LEU A 757 25.44 2.56 -17.60
CA LEU A 757 24.26 3.27 -17.12
C LEU A 757 23.66 2.58 -15.89
N ASP A 758 23.53 1.26 -15.91
CA ASP A 758 23.07 0.47 -14.77
C ASP A 758 23.98 0.67 -13.55
N LEU A 759 25.30 0.61 -13.77
CA LEU A 759 26.29 0.86 -12.72
C LEU A 759 26.20 2.29 -12.16
N ALA A 760 26.00 3.30 -13.03
CA ALA A 760 25.84 4.70 -12.63
C ALA A 760 24.53 4.99 -11.88
N ASN A 761 23.51 4.15 -12.05
CA ASN A 761 22.18 4.34 -11.49
C ASN A 761 22.02 3.75 -10.07
N VAL A 762 22.97 2.93 -9.59
CA VAL A 762 22.95 2.37 -8.23
C VAL A 762 23.24 3.46 -7.19
N LYS A 763 22.25 3.78 -6.33
CA LYS A 763 22.48 4.65 -5.16
C LYS A 763 23.36 3.93 -4.15
N LYS A 764 24.55 4.47 -3.90
CA LYS A 764 25.45 3.96 -2.86
C LYS A 764 24.99 4.41 -1.48
N ASN A 765 24.78 3.46 -0.55
CA ASN A 765 24.48 3.77 0.84
C ASN A 765 25.72 4.32 1.55
N PRO A 766 25.58 5.22 2.55
CA PRO A 766 26.72 5.77 3.29
C PRO A 766 27.63 4.71 3.97
N GLY A 767 27.11 3.50 4.19
CA GLY A 767 27.90 2.39 4.76
C GLY A 767 28.70 1.56 3.75
N GLU A 768 28.47 1.74 2.44
CA GLU A 768 29.03 0.88 1.38
C GLU A 768 30.02 1.60 0.46
N ALA A 769 30.16 2.93 0.57
CA ALA A 769 31.03 3.74 -0.28
C ALA A 769 32.06 4.53 0.53
N LEU A 770 33.21 4.83 -0.09
CA LEU A 770 34.11 5.87 0.42
C LEU A 770 33.38 7.22 0.34
N LEU A 771 33.07 7.84 1.47
CA LEU A 771 32.50 9.19 1.51
C LEU A 771 33.58 10.24 1.82
N TYR A 772 33.44 11.43 1.25
CA TYR A 772 34.28 12.57 1.55
C TYR A 772 33.37 13.75 1.88
N HIS A 773 33.51 14.34 3.07
CA HIS A 773 32.81 15.58 3.37
C HIS A 773 33.53 16.75 2.68
N ILE A 774 32.76 17.65 2.07
CA ILE A 774 33.27 18.75 1.25
C ILE A 774 34.17 19.72 2.02
N GLY A 775 33.95 19.88 3.33
CA GLY A 775 34.78 20.70 4.20
C GLY A 775 36.18 20.13 4.45
N ASP A 776 36.38 18.84 4.20
CA ASP A 776 37.65 18.13 4.34
C ASP A 776 38.43 18.12 3.01
N ILE A 777 37.70 18.22 1.89
CA ILE A 777 38.21 18.34 0.52
C ILE A 777 38.86 19.72 0.37
N GLY A 778 40.17 19.79 0.63
CA GLY A 778 40.96 21.01 0.58
C GLY A 778 41.90 21.21 1.78
N LYS A 779 41.57 20.63 2.94
CA LYS A 779 42.43 20.63 4.13
C LYS A 779 43.27 19.35 4.25
N GLU A 780 42.67 18.21 3.90
CA GLU A 780 43.23 16.89 4.21
C GLU A 780 43.44 15.98 2.98
N VAL A 781 42.96 16.39 1.80
CA VAL A 781 43.15 15.66 0.54
C VAL A 781 44.45 16.07 -0.12
N ALA A 782 45.36 15.11 -0.30
CA ALA A 782 46.62 15.35 -1.00
C ALA A 782 46.37 15.71 -2.48
N ARG A 783 47.12 16.70 -3.01
CA ARG A 783 47.04 17.01 -4.44
C ARG A 783 47.43 15.77 -5.28
N PRO A 784 46.72 15.49 -6.38
CA PRO A 784 47.04 14.37 -7.27
C PRO A 784 48.49 14.44 -7.79
N LYS A 785 49.11 13.27 -7.98
CA LYS A 785 50.47 13.18 -8.56
C LYS A 785 50.46 13.52 -10.05
N GLU A 786 51.64 13.66 -10.64
CA GLU A 786 51.79 13.81 -12.09
C GLU A 786 51.13 12.62 -12.82
N GLY A 787 50.31 12.90 -13.84
CA GLY A 787 49.49 11.88 -14.51
C GLY A 787 48.11 11.62 -13.89
N GLN A 788 47.80 12.18 -12.71
CA GLN A 788 46.54 11.98 -12.00
C GLN A 788 45.70 13.27 -11.95
N ALA A 789 44.39 13.14 -12.14
CA ALA A 789 43.44 14.24 -12.05
C ALA A 789 42.23 13.89 -11.17
N LEU A 790 41.69 14.89 -10.47
CA LEU A 790 40.41 14.80 -9.78
C LEU A 790 39.29 15.31 -10.70
N CYS A 791 38.31 14.46 -10.98
CA CYS A 791 37.13 14.82 -11.75
C CYS A 791 35.89 14.88 -10.87
N TYR A 792 35.04 15.89 -11.07
CA TYR A 792 33.76 16.06 -10.40
C TYR A 792 32.61 16.24 -11.39
N LEU A 793 31.45 15.70 -11.04
CA LEU A 793 30.17 15.89 -11.69
C LEU A 793 29.13 16.31 -10.64
N GLY A 794 28.34 17.36 -10.89
CA GLY A 794 27.23 17.69 -10.00
C GLY A 794 26.35 18.85 -10.43
N ARG A 795 25.16 18.97 -9.83
CA ARG A 795 24.31 20.15 -10.02
C ARG A 795 24.98 21.36 -9.39
N LYS A 796 24.95 22.49 -10.08
CA LYS A 796 25.55 23.74 -9.59
C LYS A 796 24.93 24.22 -8.28
N GLU A 797 23.66 23.93 -8.06
CA GLU A 797 22.91 24.24 -6.83
C GLU A 797 23.39 23.45 -5.60
N TRP A 798 24.09 22.33 -5.80
CA TRP A 798 24.64 21.52 -4.73
C TRP A 798 25.89 22.14 -4.08
N ARG A 799 26.43 23.21 -4.67
CA ARG A 799 27.58 23.91 -4.12
C ARG A 799 27.27 24.48 -2.72
N PRO A 800 28.12 24.24 -1.72
CA PRO A 800 28.05 24.98 -0.47
C PRO A 800 28.25 26.48 -0.73
N GLN A 801 27.54 27.33 0.01
CA GLN A 801 27.68 28.79 -0.09
C GLN A 801 29.06 29.30 0.42
N GLN A 802 29.82 28.47 1.14
CA GLN A 802 31.18 28.76 1.63
C GLN A 802 32.13 27.59 1.31
N GLY A 803 33.33 27.90 0.79
CA GLY A 803 34.35 26.90 0.40
C GLY A 803 34.32 26.59 -1.10
N GLY A 804 35.40 26.93 -1.80
CA GLY A 804 35.49 26.82 -3.26
C GLY A 804 35.71 25.39 -3.76
N LEU A 805 34.63 24.63 -3.97
CA LEU A 805 34.64 23.40 -4.80
C LEU A 805 35.53 23.50 -6.07
N PRO A 806 35.51 24.63 -6.82
CA PRO A 806 36.36 24.83 -8.00
C PRO A 806 37.87 24.77 -7.78
N ASP A 807 38.34 24.99 -6.55
CA ASP A 807 39.77 25.06 -6.25
C ASP A 807 40.38 23.68 -5.95
N HIS A 808 39.54 22.64 -5.84
CA HIS A 808 39.94 21.31 -5.37
C HIS A 808 39.92 20.21 -6.43
N PHE A 809 39.17 20.40 -7.53
CA PHE A 809 39.09 19.47 -8.64
C PHE A 809 39.84 19.98 -9.86
N ASP A 810 40.46 19.07 -10.62
CA ASP A 810 41.17 19.42 -11.85
C ASP A 810 40.22 19.60 -13.03
N MET A 811 39.08 18.89 -13.00
CA MET A 811 38.00 18.94 -13.98
C MET A 811 36.65 18.91 -13.26
N MET A 812 35.72 19.74 -13.69
CA MET A 812 34.38 19.81 -13.14
C MET A 812 33.36 19.97 -14.25
N LEU A 813 32.45 19.00 -14.37
CA LEU A 813 31.26 19.14 -15.20
C LEU A 813 30.07 19.42 -14.29
N GLU A 814 29.37 20.52 -14.55
CA GLU A 814 28.20 20.90 -13.77
C GLU A 814 27.03 21.23 -14.69
N TRP A 815 25.82 21.07 -14.19
CA TRP A 815 24.63 21.56 -14.87
C TRP A 815 23.73 22.37 -13.95
N GLU A 816 23.00 23.31 -14.56
CA GLU A 816 21.93 24.07 -13.93
C GLU A 816 20.65 23.93 -14.76
N GLU A 817 19.53 23.76 -14.06
CA GLU A 817 18.23 23.67 -14.70
C GLU A 817 17.65 25.06 -14.94
N ALA A 818 17.20 25.31 -16.17
CA ALA A 818 16.37 26.46 -16.52
C ALA A 818 15.02 25.98 -17.06
N PRO A 819 13.96 26.82 -17.10
CA PRO A 819 12.64 26.43 -17.58
C PRO A 819 12.70 25.83 -19.00
N GLY A 820 12.63 24.50 -19.07
CA GLY A 820 12.68 23.76 -20.33
C GLY A 820 14.07 23.57 -20.95
N THR A 821 15.19 23.94 -20.33
CA THR A 821 16.55 23.71 -20.88
C THR A 821 17.55 23.33 -19.79
N ALA A 822 18.69 22.74 -20.11
CA ALA A 822 19.77 22.48 -19.14
C ALA A 822 21.07 23.12 -19.63
N VAL A 823 21.74 23.89 -18.79
CA VAL A 823 23.01 24.53 -19.15
C VAL A 823 24.14 23.77 -18.47
N PHE A 824 25.02 23.16 -19.26
CA PHE A 824 26.21 22.50 -18.77
C PHE A 824 27.39 23.46 -18.79
N THR A 825 28.21 23.36 -17.76
CA THR A 825 29.41 24.16 -17.56
C THR A 825 30.56 23.23 -17.20
N PHE A 826 31.59 23.18 -18.05
CA PHE A 826 32.81 22.40 -17.80
C PHE A 826 33.96 23.32 -17.44
N GLY A 827 34.38 23.30 -16.17
CA GLY A 827 35.54 24.03 -15.67
C GLY A 827 36.75 23.11 -15.53
N TYR A 828 37.95 23.66 -15.70
CA TYR A 828 39.20 22.92 -15.47
C TYR A 828 40.29 23.78 -14.84
N ASN A 829 41.23 23.14 -14.16
CA ASN A 829 42.37 23.81 -13.54
C ASN A 829 43.44 24.15 -14.60
N ALA A 830 43.41 25.37 -15.13
CA ALA A 830 44.33 25.82 -16.18
C ALA A 830 45.81 25.85 -15.76
N ALA A 831 46.11 25.79 -14.46
CA ALA A 831 47.49 25.67 -13.96
C ALA A 831 48.05 24.24 -14.05
N ARG A 832 47.19 23.24 -14.28
CA ARG A 832 47.59 21.82 -14.39
C ARG A 832 47.18 21.18 -15.71
N MET A 833 46.06 21.58 -16.30
CA MET A 833 45.44 20.90 -17.43
C MET A 833 45.65 21.66 -18.75
N ASN A 834 45.80 20.91 -19.84
CA ASN A 834 45.95 21.45 -21.20
C ASN A 834 44.61 21.92 -21.75
N GLY A 835 44.46 23.23 -21.96
CA GLY A 835 43.18 23.84 -22.37
C GLY A 835 42.59 23.30 -23.68
N PRO A 836 43.35 23.24 -24.79
CA PRO A 836 42.88 22.61 -26.03
C PRO A 836 42.38 21.18 -25.84
N ARG A 837 43.08 20.36 -25.06
CA ARG A 837 42.65 18.98 -24.76
C ARG A 837 41.39 18.92 -23.88
N MET A 838 41.26 19.83 -22.92
CA MET A 838 40.05 19.95 -22.10
C MET A 838 38.83 20.37 -22.93
N ARG A 839 39.04 21.20 -23.97
CA ARG A 839 38.00 21.54 -24.93
C ARG A 839 37.57 20.32 -25.75
N GLU A 840 38.52 19.54 -26.25
CA GLU A 840 38.25 18.30 -26.99
C GLU A 840 37.44 17.30 -26.13
N LEU A 841 37.82 17.14 -24.85
CA LEU A 841 37.08 16.30 -23.90
C LEU A 841 35.63 16.77 -23.72
N PHE A 842 35.41 18.07 -23.53
CA PHE A 842 34.06 18.61 -23.36
C PHE A 842 33.20 18.47 -24.62
N LEU A 843 33.79 18.67 -25.81
CA LEU A 843 33.11 18.44 -27.08
C LEU A 843 32.76 16.95 -27.26
N SER A 844 33.65 16.05 -26.87
CA SER A 844 33.39 14.59 -26.93
C SER A 844 32.23 14.19 -26.01
N PHE A 845 32.13 14.78 -24.81
CA PHE A 845 30.97 14.60 -23.94
C PHE A 845 29.67 15.11 -24.58
N ALA A 846 29.71 16.30 -25.21
CA ALA A 846 28.56 16.87 -25.90
C ALA A 846 28.10 15.99 -27.07
N ASP A 847 29.04 15.53 -27.89
CA ASP A 847 28.78 14.64 -29.03
C ASP A 847 28.23 13.28 -28.57
N ALA A 848 28.74 12.74 -27.46
CA ALA A 848 28.23 11.50 -26.86
C ALA A 848 26.80 11.66 -26.34
N LEU A 849 26.49 12.79 -25.70
CA LEU A 849 25.12 13.10 -25.26
C LEU A 849 24.18 13.24 -26.46
N GLU A 850 24.55 13.98 -27.50
CA GLU A 850 23.74 14.11 -28.72
C GLU A 850 23.53 12.76 -29.43
N SER A 851 24.59 11.95 -29.52
CA SER A 851 24.54 10.62 -30.13
C SER A 851 23.57 9.69 -29.37
N LEU A 852 23.65 9.68 -28.03
CA LEU A 852 22.74 8.91 -27.18
C LEU A 852 21.28 9.33 -27.40
N LEU A 853 21.02 10.64 -27.52
CA LEU A 853 19.68 11.18 -27.76
C LEU A 853 19.16 10.92 -29.18
N SER A 854 20.05 10.67 -30.15
CA SER A 854 19.68 10.34 -31.53
C SER A 854 19.38 8.86 -31.74
N LEU A 855 20.00 7.96 -30.97
CA LEU A 855 19.80 6.50 -31.07
C LEU A 855 18.40 6.06 -30.62
N ASP A 856 17.76 6.78 -29.70
CA ASP A 856 16.41 6.49 -29.20
C ASP A 856 15.32 6.71 -30.29
N ILE A 857 15.62 7.47 -31.35
CA ILE A 857 14.72 7.68 -32.50
C ILE A 857 14.57 6.39 -33.32
N MET A 858 15.66 5.65 -33.53
CA MET A 858 15.65 4.44 -34.36
C MET A 858 15.02 3.24 -33.63
N ALA A 859 15.08 3.21 -32.30
CA ALA A 859 14.44 2.18 -31.48
C ALA A 859 12.92 2.40 -31.35
N ALA A 860 12.46 3.66 -31.31
CA ALA A 860 11.04 4.00 -31.26
C ALA A 860 10.30 3.78 -32.60
N GLU A 861 10.99 3.90 -33.75
CA GLU A 861 10.41 3.63 -35.08
C GLU A 861 10.38 2.13 -35.45
N THR A 862 11.08 1.25 -34.71
CA THR A 862 11.18 -0.19 -34.99
C THR A 862 10.42 -1.10 -34.00
N ALA A 863 9.77 -0.53 -32.98
CA ALA A 863 8.86 -1.28 -32.13
C ALA A 863 7.54 -1.55 -32.88
N PRO A 864 7.09 -2.82 -33.03
CA PRO A 864 5.82 -3.11 -33.67
C PRO A 864 4.67 -2.56 -32.81
N GLN A 865 3.78 -1.80 -33.47
CA GLN A 865 2.62 -1.11 -32.91
C GLN A 865 1.68 -1.99 -32.10
#